data_AF-A0A0B5E041-F1
#
_entry.id   AF-A0A0B5E041-F1
#
_cell.length_a   1.000
_cell.length_b   1.000
_cell.length_c   1.000
_cell.angle_alpha   90.00
_cell.angle_beta   90.00
_cell.angle_gamma   90.00
#
_symmetry.space_group_name_H-M   'P 1'
#
loop_
_entity.id
_entity.type
_entity.pdbx_description
1 polymer ?
#
loop_
_entity_poly.entity_id
_entity_poly.type
_entity_poly.pdbx_seq_one_letter_code
_entity_poly.pdbx_strand_id
1 'polypeptide(L)'
;MDGAQLTTTRLAAQIVEPGRVAMVEDAIGQPGQGEVRVRLEGCGVCASNLGPWSGPEWMEFPLPAGDLGHEAWGRIEATGPGVDPARRGERVAVFGSRGYATEEIVPADAALAIPPELAGRPVPAEPVACALSIFRKARIGAGDRVAIIGIGFLGALLTQMAVRAGAEVIAISRRDDSLALAQNHGAVATVPLRDHGDVIARVGELTGGTLCDVTIECTGHQWPLDLAAEITRESGRLVIAGYHQDGPRQVNMQLWNWRAFEIVNAHERDRAMNLATMREALEAWAKGHIDPEPLFTHVYPLDRLGAALDATRDKPDGFVKALVRMPPSHALPRLGFLGLGWIGRNRMEALAASGGCDIVALSDADPEALAVCADSASGAVTARDLGAVLGTKPDGVVIATPSALHAEQAIAALDAGAAVFCQKPLGRTAEEVRRVVAAAKRADRLLDVDLCYRQTAAGRALRAELASGRIGRPGFVDLVFHNAYGPDKPWFYDRSQSGGGCLTDLGTHLVDLAMWLLDWPELKVLSAQLRCGGAPVSGEGNGVEDFAVATLETAEGVPVRICCSWNLPAGQDALISAEIYGEAGGASLRNVGGSFYDFEARRMDGCRSELLSSPPDAWGGRAALDWLGRLSQGGGYDPACEHLVAVAQVLDQVYETAGVPHN
;
A
#
# COMPACT_ATOMS: atom_id res chain seq x y z
N MET A 1 23.20 0.98 45.74
CA MET A 1 22.27 2.02 45.27
C MET A 1 21.58 1.41 44.07
N ASP A 2 20.43 0.80 44.31
CA ASP A 2 19.68 0.04 43.32
C ASP A 2 19.11 1.00 42.27
N GLY A 3 19.56 0.82 41.03
CA GLY A 3 19.00 1.53 39.88
C GLY A 3 17.62 0.95 39.57
N ALA A 4 16.57 1.74 39.81
CA ALA A 4 15.23 1.43 39.35
C ALA A 4 15.25 1.28 37.83
N GLN A 5 15.21 0.03 37.34
CA GLN A 5 14.97 -0.26 35.93
C GLN A 5 13.59 0.30 35.58
N LEU A 6 13.54 1.28 34.69
CA LEU A 6 12.30 1.80 34.11
C LEU A 6 11.55 0.63 33.46
N THR A 7 10.44 0.21 34.06
CA THR A 7 9.57 -0.83 33.50
C THR A 7 8.98 -0.31 32.19
N THR A 8 9.39 -0.89 31.07
CA THR A 8 8.78 -0.59 29.76
C THR A 8 7.37 -1.21 29.72
N THR A 9 6.36 -0.41 29.38
CA THR A 9 4.99 -0.85 29.15
C THR A 9 4.71 -0.99 27.64
N ARG A 10 3.78 -1.87 27.30
CA ARG A 10 3.26 -2.06 25.95
C ARG A 10 1.73 -1.99 25.96
N LEU A 11 1.14 -1.53 24.87
CA LEU A 11 -0.29 -1.69 24.62
C LEU A 11 -0.55 -3.08 24.04
N ALA A 12 -1.56 -3.79 24.56
CA ALA A 12 -1.94 -5.11 24.10
C ALA A 12 -3.46 -5.29 24.10
N ALA A 13 -3.95 -6.11 23.17
CA ALA A 13 -5.32 -6.61 23.21
C ALA A 13 -5.38 -7.84 24.12
N GLN A 14 -6.35 -7.87 25.02
CA GLN A 14 -6.59 -8.98 25.94
C GLN A 14 -8.00 -9.52 25.74
N ILE A 15 -8.13 -10.82 25.52
CA ILE A 15 -9.44 -11.47 25.49
C ILE A 15 -9.86 -11.70 26.95
N VAL A 16 -10.83 -10.91 27.41
CA VAL A 16 -11.21 -10.86 28.82
C VAL A 16 -12.34 -11.81 29.19
N GLU A 17 -13.15 -12.19 28.21
CA GLU A 17 -14.21 -13.19 28.27
C GLU A 17 -14.55 -13.61 26.83
N PRO A 18 -15.31 -14.71 26.62
CA PRO A 18 -15.70 -15.15 25.29
C PRO A 18 -16.35 -14.03 24.48
N GLY A 19 -15.89 -13.82 23.24
CA GLY A 19 -16.43 -12.76 22.38
C GLY A 19 -16.07 -11.32 22.78
N ARG A 20 -15.19 -11.09 23.76
CA ARG A 20 -14.83 -9.73 24.20
C ARG A 20 -13.33 -9.48 24.34
N VAL A 21 -12.89 -8.36 23.77
CA VAL A 21 -11.52 -7.83 23.87
C VAL A 21 -11.52 -6.56 24.71
N ALA A 22 -10.49 -6.39 25.54
CA ALA A 22 -10.14 -5.14 26.19
C ALA A 22 -8.72 -4.72 25.81
N MET A 23 -8.49 -3.41 25.67
CA MET A 23 -7.13 -2.87 25.52
C MET A 23 -6.52 -2.66 26.90
N VAL A 24 -5.31 -3.19 27.10
CA VAL A 24 -4.59 -3.12 28.37
C VAL A 24 -3.16 -2.63 28.16
N GLU A 25 -2.64 -1.90 29.15
CA GLU A 25 -1.22 -1.62 29.26
C GLU A 25 -0.58 -2.72 30.12
N ASP A 26 0.42 -3.40 29.55
CA ASP A 26 1.09 -4.55 30.14
C ASP A 26 2.60 -4.26 30.26
N ALA A 27 3.23 -4.76 31.32
CA ALA A 27 4.67 -4.60 31.51
C ALA A 27 5.43 -5.66 30.68
N ILE A 28 6.28 -5.23 29.75
CA ILE A 28 7.05 -6.16 28.89
C ILE A 28 8.50 -6.35 29.34
N GLY A 29 9.08 -5.40 30.08
CA GLY A 29 10.47 -5.50 30.54
C GLY A 29 11.51 -5.46 29.41
N GLN A 30 12.75 -5.86 29.71
CA GLN A 30 13.87 -5.91 28.76
C GLN A 30 14.12 -7.36 28.29
N PRO A 31 14.57 -7.59 27.04
CA PRO A 31 14.87 -8.93 26.55
C PRO A 31 16.01 -9.58 27.34
N GLY A 32 15.84 -10.86 27.70
CA GLY A 32 16.82 -11.67 28.42
C GLY A 32 17.94 -12.23 27.53
N GLN A 33 18.73 -13.15 28.08
CA GLN A 33 19.82 -13.81 27.36
C GLN A 33 19.29 -14.53 26.10
N GLY A 34 19.81 -14.19 24.93
CA GLY A 34 19.42 -14.80 23.65
C GLY A 34 18.07 -14.34 23.11
N GLU A 35 17.46 -13.30 23.68
CA GLU A 35 16.15 -12.78 23.28
C GLU A 35 16.26 -11.42 22.58
N VAL A 36 15.21 -11.09 21.84
CA VAL A 36 14.99 -9.77 21.25
C VAL A 36 13.61 -9.27 21.62
N ARG A 37 13.49 -7.96 21.82
CA ARG A 37 12.20 -7.28 21.90
C ARG A 37 11.89 -6.70 20.53
N VAL A 38 10.79 -7.12 19.94
CA VAL A 38 10.32 -6.70 18.63
C VAL A 38 9.17 -5.73 18.82
N ARG A 39 9.28 -4.54 18.22
CA ARG A 39 8.15 -3.63 18.02
C ARG A 39 7.34 -4.13 16.84
N LEU A 40 6.10 -4.53 17.10
CA LEU A 40 5.25 -5.15 16.09
C LEU A 40 4.59 -4.09 15.23
N GLU A 41 4.55 -4.34 13.92
CA GLU A 41 3.84 -3.53 12.92
C GLU A 41 2.44 -4.10 12.65
N GLY A 42 2.29 -5.42 12.82
CA GLY A 42 1.01 -6.10 12.72
C GLY A 42 1.11 -7.62 12.97
N CYS A 43 -0.04 -8.27 12.96
CA CYS A 43 -0.20 -9.71 13.10
C CYS A 43 -1.37 -10.21 12.25
N GLY A 44 -1.22 -11.36 11.60
CA GLY A 44 -2.35 -12.03 10.95
C GLY A 44 -3.31 -12.67 11.96
N VAL A 45 -4.57 -12.86 11.55
CA VAL A 45 -5.61 -13.52 12.35
C VAL A 45 -5.88 -14.93 11.81
N CYS A 46 -5.84 -15.93 12.69
CA CYS A 46 -5.93 -17.33 12.31
C CYS A 46 -7.26 -17.98 12.73
N ALA A 47 -7.70 -18.99 11.95
CA ALA A 47 -8.84 -19.81 12.33
C ALA A 47 -8.61 -20.57 13.65
N SER A 48 -7.35 -20.86 14.00
CA SER A 48 -6.98 -21.46 15.28
C SER A 48 -7.34 -20.57 16.48
N ASN A 49 -7.55 -19.27 16.28
CA ASN A 49 -8.01 -18.36 17.33
C ASN A 49 -9.50 -18.51 17.65
N LEU A 50 -10.31 -19.10 16.75
CA LEU A 50 -11.77 -19.14 16.88
C LEU A 50 -12.25 -20.07 18.01
N GLY A 51 -11.55 -21.17 18.25
CA GLY A 51 -11.80 -22.05 19.38
C GLY A 51 -11.70 -21.27 20.70
N PRO A 52 -10.51 -20.72 21.03
CA PRO A 52 -10.34 -19.84 22.18
C PRO A 52 -11.34 -18.67 22.22
N TRP A 53 -11.58 -17.99 21.10
CA TRP A 53 -12.50 -16.85 21.00
C TRP A 53 -13.95 -17.20 21.39
N SER A 54 -14.40 -18.42 21.06
CA SER A 54 -15.74 -18.92 21.39
C SER A 54 -15.93 -19.26 22.87
N GLY A 55 -14.85 -19.43 23.64
CA GLY A 55 -14.92 -19.69 25.07
C GLY A 55 -15.40 -21.09 25.45
N PRO A 56 -14.69 -22.17 25.06
CA PRO A 56 -15.05 -23.51 25.50
C PRO A 56 -14.91 -23.64 27.03
N GLU A 57 -15.69 -24.54 27.63
CA GLU A 57 -15.80 -24.69 29.10
C GLU A 57 -14.46 -24.95 29.82
N TRP A 58 -13.45 -25.46 29.10
CA TRP A 58 -12.12 -25.76 29.62
C TRP A 58 -11.14 -24.58 29.60
N MET A 59 -11.53 -23.42 29.05
CA MET A 59 -10.68 -22.24 28.95
C MET A 59 -10.90 -21.27 30.11
N GLU A 60 -9.81 -20.82 30.73
CA GLU A 60 -9.83 -19.79 31.76
C GLU A 60 -9.59 -18.40 31.16
N PHE A 61 -10.37 -17.42 31.59
CA PHE A 61 -10.27 -16.02 31.18
C PHE A 61 -9.96 -15.12 32.39
N PRO A 62 -9.28 -13.96 32.22
CA PRO A 62 -8.81 -13.41 30.95
C PRO A 62 -7.58 -14.17 30.41
N LEU A 63 -7.45 -14.26 29.09
CA LEU A 63 -6.23 -14.75 28.47
C LEU A 63 -5.07 -13.78 28.74
N PRO A 64 -3.80 -14.23 28.66
CA PRO A 64 -2.66 -13.34 28.76
C PRO A 64 -2.71 -12.20 27.72
N ALA A 65 -2.16 -11.03 28.06
CA ALA A 65 -2.14 -9.88 27.16
C ALA A 65 -1.34 -10.17 25.87
N GLY A 66 -1.98 -9.89 24.73
CA GLY A 66 -1.47 -10.11 23.38
C GLY A 66 -1.57 -11.55 22.87
N ASP A 67 -2.06 -12.48 23.69
CA ASP A 67 -2.09 -13.92 23.39
C ASP A 67 -2.90 -14.26 22.13
N LEU A 68 -2.64 -15.44 21.58
CA LEU A 68 -3.17 -15.96 20.30
C LEU A 68 -2.60 -15.31 19.02
N GLY A 69 -1.83 -14.22 19.12
CA GLY A 69 -1.16 -13.59 17.97
C GLY A 69 0.13 -14.33 17.61
N HIS A 70 0.11 -15.19 16.60
CA HIS A 70 1.27 -16.04 16.21
C HIS A 70 1.76 -15.79 14.77
N GLU A 71 1.22 -14.78 14.11
CA GLU A 71 1.52 -14.47 12.71
C GLU A 71 2.08 -13.04 12.57
N ALA A 72 2.98 -12.66 13.49
CA ALA A 72 3.41 -11.28 13.69
C ALA A 72 4.62 -10.88 12.83
N TRP A 73 4.77 -9.59 12.57
CA TRP A 73 5.97 -8.99 11.99
C TRP A 73 6.24 -7.60 12.57
N GLY A 74 7.49 -7.16 12.52
CA GLY A 74 7.90 -5.91 13.15
C GLY A 74 9.37 -5.58 12.97
N ARG A 75 9.92 -4.77 13.88
CA ARG A 75 11.34 -4.40 13.92
C ARG A 75 11.95 -4.69 15.28
N ILE A 76 13.18 -5.19 15.29
CA ILE A 76 13.91 -5.42 16.53
C ILE A 76 14.21 -4.06 17.18
N GLU A 77 13.59 -3.79 18.33
CA GLU A 77 13.77 -2.55 19.09
C GLU A 77 14.95 -2.68 20.06
N ALA A 78 15.04 -3.83 20.73
CA ALA A 78 16.07 -4.10 21.71
C ALA A 78 16.59 -5.54 21.59
N THR A 79 17.85 -5.70 21.94
CA THR A 79 18.56 -6.99 21.95
C THR A 79 19.02 -7.29 23.37
N GLY A 80 18.80 -8.53 23.81
CA GLY A 80 19.32 -9.02 25.07
C GLY A 80 20.76 -9.54 24.95
N PRO A 81 21.41 -9.90 26.08
CA PRO A 81 22.77 -10.42 26.07
C PRO A 81 22.93 -11.67 25.18
N GLY A 82 24.03 -11.76 24.43
CA GLY A 82 24.30 -12.88 23.53
C GLY A 82 23.63 -12.79 22.14
N VAL A 83 22.87 -11.72 21.88
CA VAL A 83 22.37 -11.37 20.55
C VAL A 83 23.18 -10.22 20.00
N ASP A 84 23.56 -10.29 18.72
CA ASP A 84 24.28 -9.22 18.04
C ASP A 84 23.49 -7.89 18.09
N PRO A 85 24.04 -6.82 18.72
CA PRO A 85 23.39 -5.51 18.76
C PRO A 85 23.13 -4.88 17.39
N ALA A 86 23.87 -5.29 16.34
CA ALA A 86 23.67 -4.79 14.98
C ALA A 86 22.31 -5.17 14.38
N ARG A 87 21.61 -6.15 14.97
CA ARG A 87 20.25 -6.53 14.56
C ARG A 87 19.17 -5.51 14.94
N ARG A 88 19.47 -4.50 15.78
CA ARG A 88 18.49 -3.44 16.10
C ARG A 88 18.08 -2.68 14.84
N GLY A 89 16.79 -2.44 14.69
CA GLY A 89 16.18 -1.83 13.49
C GLY A 89 15.89 -2.81 12.36
N GLU A 90 16.44 -4.04 12.41
CA GLU A 90 16.16 -5.10 11.44
C GLU A 90 14.66 -5.41 11.44
N ARG A 91 14.07 -5.47 10.25
CA ARG A 91 12.68 -5.83 10.07
C ARG A 91 12.56 -7.35 10.01
N VAL A 92 11.71 -7.92 10.85
CA VAL A 92 11.63 -9.36 11.09
C VAL A 92 10.19 -9.87 11.07
N ALA A 93 10.02 -11.09 10.57
CA ALA A 93 8.83 -11.89 10.80
C ALA A 93 9.03 -12.70 12.08
N VAL A 94 7.99 -12.80 12.90
CA VAL A 94 8.09 -13.26 14.29
C VAL A 94 7.31 -14.55 14.46
N PHE A 95 8.01 -15.61 14.87
CA PHE A 95 7.40 -16.86 15.33
C PHE A 95 7.14 -16.78 16.84
N GLY A 96 6.08 -16.04 17.19
CA GLY A 96 5.67 -15.74 18.57
C GLY A 96 4.30 -16.29 18.91
N SER A 97 3.75 -15.86 20.05
CA SER A 97 2.37 -16.18 20.45
C SER A 97 1.62 -15.00 21.05
N ARG A 98 2.30 -13.87 21.26
CA ARG A 98 1.76 -12.66 21.91
C ARG A 98 1.69 -11.47 20.96
N GLY A 99 1.48 -11.75 19.68
CA GLY A 99 1.51 -10.81 18.57
C GLY A 99 0.35 -9.82 18.52
N TYR A 100 -0.71 -9.97 19.33
CA TYR A 100 -1.77 -8.97 19.45
C TYR A 100 -1.39 -7.87 20.46
N ALA A 101 -0.19 -7.32 20.28
CA ALA A 101 0.38 -6.27 21.10
C ALA A 101 1.33 -5.40 20.28
N THR A 102 1.65 -4.22 20.81
CA THR A 102 2.60 -3.27 20.19
C THR A 102 4.05 -3.76 20.26
N GLU A 103 4.38 -4.61 21.22
CA GLU A 103 5.71 -5.20 21.37
C GLU A 103 5.62 -6.65 21.87
N GLU A 104 6.58 -7.49 21.50
CA GLU A 104 6.74 -8.86 21.99
C GLU A 104 8.22 -9.18 22.23
N ILE A 105 8.53 -9.94 23.29
CA ILE A 105 9.87 -10.51 23.49
C ILE A 105 9.85 -11.95 23.00
N VAL A 106 10.79 -12.30 22.13
CA VAL A 106 10.95 -13.65 21.58
C VAL A 106 12.42 -14.08 21.59
N PRO A 107 12.71 -15.39 21.58
CA PRO A 107 14.05 -15.89 21.26
C PRO A 107 14.55 -15.31 19.93
N ALA A 108 15.84 -14.95 19.86
CA ALA A 108 16.40 -14.25 18.70
C ALA A 108 16.31 -15.05 17.38
N ASP A 109 16.25 -16.38 17.46
CA ASP A 109 16.09 -17.28 16.31
C ASP A 109 14.63 -17.38 15.82
N ALA A 110 13.66 -16.92 16.62
CA ALA A 110 12.25 -16.78 16.24
C ALA A 110 11.96 -15.45 15.52
N ALA A 111 12.91 -14.51 15.49
CA ALA A 111 12.84 -13.28 14.73
C ALA A 111 13.64 -13.43 13.43
N LEU A 112 12.95 -13.78 12.34
CA LEU A 112 13.56 -14.06 11.03
C LEU A 112 13.59 -12.79 10.18
N ALA A 113 14.77 -12.46 9.63
CA ALA A 113 14.96 -11.32 8.74
C ALA A 113 13.96 -11.33 7.58
N ILE A 114 13.28 -10.19 7.36
CA ILE A 114 12.44 -10.00 6.19
C ILE A 114 13.32 -9.51 5.02
N PRO A 115 13.28 -10.15 3.85
CA PRO A 115 14.02 -9.69 2.68
C PRO A 115 13.70 -8.24 2.28
N PRO A 116 14.68 -7.42 1.83
CA PRO A 116 14.46 -6.02 1.44
C PRO A 116 13.40 -5.83 0.35
N GLU A 117 13.21 -6.82 -0.53
CA GLU A 117 12.17 -6.84 -1.57
C GLU A 117 10.76 -6.83 -0.98
N LEU A 118 10.62 -7.18 0.31
CA LEU A 118 9.37 -7.13 1.06
C LEU A 118 9.29 -5.92 2.00
N ALA A 119 10.18 -4.92 1.86
CA ALA A 119 10.13 -3.70 2.65
C ALA A 119 8.80 -2.96 2.44
N GLY A 120 8.22 -2.42 3.52
CA GLY A 120 6.94 -1.69 3.51
C GLY A 120 5.69 -2.57 3.37
N ARG A 121 5.82 -3.85 3.03
CA ARG A 121 4.71 -4.80 2.83
C ARG A 121 4.31 -5.50 4.13
N PRO A 122 3.04 -5.82 4.42
CA PRO A 122 2.67 -6.71 5.53
C PRO A 122 3.27 -8.11 5.35
N VAL A 123 3.83 -8.73 6.40
CA VAL A 123 4.54 -10.02 6.27
C VAL A 123 4.16 -11.04 7.36
N PRO A 124 2.90 -11.52 7.41
CA PRO A 124 2.52 -12.64 8.27
C PRO A 124 3.11 -13.95 7.69
N ALA A 125 4.39 -14.23 7.96
CA ALA A 125 5.10 -15.31 7.29
C ALA A 125 4.73 -16.72 7.80
N GLU A 126 4.28 -16.85 9.05
CA GLU A 126 3.88 -18.14 9.64
C GLU A 126 2.83 -18.91 8.80
N PRO A 127 1.69 -18.31 8.39
CA PRO A 127 0.67 -19.07 7.66
C PRO A 127 1.11 -19.40 6.22
N VAL A 128 2.04 -18.62 5.64
CA VAL A 128 2.67 -18.94 4.35
C VAL A 128 3.61 -20.13 4.50
N ALA A 129 4.38 -20.17 5.60
CA ALA A 129 5.23 -21.31 5.96
C ALA A 129 4.40 -22.58 6.18
N CYS A 130 3.24 -22.45 6.84
CA CYS A 130 2.31 -23.55 7.04
C CYS A 130 1.83 -24.13 5.70
N ALA A 131 1.39 -23.28 4.77
CA ALA A 131 1.02 -23.73 3.42
C ALA A 131 2.17 -24.43 2.68
N LEU A 132 3.39 -23.89 2.75
CA LEU A 132 4.58 -24.47 2.12
C LEU A 132 4.95 -25.83 2.72
N SER A 133 4.85 -25.98 4.05
CA SER A 133 5.05 -27.24 4.75
C SER A 133 4.05 -28.31 4.30
N ILE A 134 2.76 -27.95 4.23
CA ILE A 134 1.69 -28.83 3.75
C ILE A 134 1.98 -29.27 2.31
N PHE A 135 2.31 -28.33 1.42
CA PHE A 135 2.62 -28.60 0.02
C PHE A 135 3.75 -29.64 -0.13
N ARG A 136 4.82 -29.51 0.66
CA ARG A 136 5.94 -30.47 0.65
C ARG A 136 5.54 -31.85 1.11
N LYS A 137 4.82 -31.95 2.23
CA LYS A 137 4.36 -33.23 2.78
C LYS A 137 3.37 -33.91 1.82
N ALA A 138 2.61 -33.12 1.07
CA ALA A 138 1.70 -33.59 0.03
C ALA A 138 2.41 -34.23 -1.16
N ARG A 139 3.72 -33.96 -1.40
CA ARG A 139 4.55 -34.56 -2.47
C ARG A 139 3.83 -34.58 -3.83
N ILE A 140 3.32 -33.42 -4.23
CA ILE A 140 2.65 -33.24 -5.52
C ILE A 140 3.68 -33.21 -6.63
N GLY A 141 3.46 -34.02 -7.67
CA GLY A 141 4.23 -34.05 -8.90
C GLY A 141 3.50 -33.40 -10.08
N ALA A 142 4.25 -33.15 -11.16
CA ALA A 142 3.68 -32.70 -12.43
C ALA A 142 2.76 -33.80 -13.00
N GLY A 143 1.57 -33.42 -13.44
CA GLY A 143 0.54 -34.32 -13.96
C GLY A 143 -0.33 -34.98 -12.89
N ASP A 144 -0.04 -34.80 -11.59
CA ASP A 144 -0.94 -35.27 -10.53
C ASP A 144 -2.29 -34.55 -10.64
N ARG A 145 -3.37 -35.29 -10.43
CA ARG A 145 -4.70 -34.71 -10.22
C ARG A 145 -4.89 -34.43 -8.75
N VAL A 146 -5.01 -33.15 -8.40
CA VAL A 146 -5.03 -32.71 -7.00
C VAL A 146 -6.37 -32.09 -6.66
N ALA A 147 -7.10 -32.70 -5.73
CA ALA A 147 -8.28 -32.07 -5.14
C ALA A 147 -7.90 -31.25 -3.91
N ILE A 148 -8.31 -29.98 -3.85
CA ILE A 148 -8.13 -29.13 -2.67
C ILE A 148 -9.51 -28.74 -2.14
N ILE A 149 -9.84 -29.23 -0.94
CA ILE A 149 -11.12 -28.98 -0.28
C ILE A 149 -10.96 -27.87 0.76
N GLY A 150 -11.60 -26.73 0.49
CA GLY A 150 -11.54 -25.52 1.30
C GLY A 150 -10.57 -24.49 0.75
N ILE A 151 -11.06 -23.56 -0.08
CA ILE A 151 -10.26 -22.47 -0.66
C ILE A 151 -10.35 -21.21 0.22
N GLY A 152 -9.83 -21.33 1.44
CA GLY A 152 -9.46 -20.18 2.28
C GLY A 152 -8.04 -19.73 1.97
N PHE A 153 -7.38 -19.08 2.94
CA PHE A 153 -5.97 -18.64 2.78
C PHE A 153 -5.02 -19.80 2.43
N LEU A 154 -5.02 -20.89 3.20
CA LEU A 154 -4.16 -22.06 2.93
C LEU A 154 -4.49 -22.71 1.59
N GLY A 155 -5.77 -22.99 1.32
CA GLY A 155 -6.19 -23.63 0.06
C GLY A 155 -5.85 -22.80 -1.17
N ALA A 156 -5.94 -21.47 -1.10
CA ALA A 156 -5.54 -20.58 -2.19
C ALA A 156 -4.02 -20.66 -2.46
N LEU A 157 -3.19 -20.62 -1.41
CA LEU A 157 -1.73 -20.77 -1.57
C LEU A 157 -1.34 -22.17 -2.08
N LEU A 158 -2.00 -23.22 -1.58
CA LEU A 158 -1.80 -24.58 -2.06
C LEU A 158 -2.20 -24.74 -3.53
N THR A 159 -3.26 -24.06 -3.96
CA THR A 159 -3.66 -24.01 -5.39
C THR A 159 -2.54 -23.39 -6.22
N GLN A 160 -2.01 -22.22 -5.83
CA GLN A 160 -0.91 -21.57 -6.55
C GLN A 160 0.31 -22.50 -6.67
N MET A 161 0.72 -23.14 -5.57
CA MET A 161 1.90 -24.01 -5.55
C MET A 161 1.69 -25.30 -6.35
N ALA A 162 0.52 -25.94 -6.24
CA ALA A 162 0.21 -27.15 -6.99
C ALA A 162 0.14 -26.90 -8.50
N VAL A 163 -0.50 -25.82 -8.93
CA VAL A 163 -0.54 -25.42 -10.36
C VAL A 163 0.86 -25.13 -10.88
N ARG A 164 1.67 -24.38 -10.12
CA ARG A 164 3.08 -24.10 -10.50
C ARG A 164 3.95 -25.36 -10.57
N ALA A 165 3.63 -26.39 -9.78
CA ALA A 165 4.28 -27.70 -9.86
C ALA A 165 3.82 -28.55 -11.05
N GLY A 166 2.85 -28.08 -11.84
CA GLY A 166 2.33 -28.75 -13.02
C GLY A 166 1.21 -29.75 -12.74
N ALA A 167 0.55 -29.66 -11.58
CA ALA A 167 -0.61 -30.50 -11.26
C ALA A 167 -1.91 -29.94 -11.85
N GLU A 168 -2.85 -30.85 -12.13
CA GLU A 168 -4.22 -30.52 -12.52
C GLU A 168 -5.08 -30.34 -11.25
N VAL A 169 -5.28 -29.08 -10.83
CA VAL A 169 -5.99 -28.78 -9.58
C VAL A 169 -7.50 -28.70 -9.77
N ILE A 170 -8.23 -29.48 -8.99
CA ILE A 170 -9.69 -29.40 -8.81
C ILE A 170 -9.96 -28.73 -7.46
N ALA A 171 -10.45 -27.50 -7.50
CA ALA A 171 -10.74 -26.72 -6.30
C ALA A 171 -12.18 -26.93 -5.83
N ILE A 172 -12.36 -27.22 -4.54
CA ILE A 172 -13.64 -27.56 -3.94
C ILE A 172 -13.93 -26.63 -2.77
N SER A 173 -15.00 -25.84 -2.83
CA SER A 173 -15.34 -24.86 -1.78
C SER A 173 -16.83 -24.53 -1.75
N ARG A 174 -17.32 -24.00 -0.63
CA ARG A 174 -18.73 -23.63 -0.44
C ARG A 174 -19.11 -22.30 -1.12
N ARG A 175 -18.19 -21.33 -1.09
CA ARG A 175 -18.43 -19.97 -1.57
C ARG A 175 -17.97 -19.82 -3.01
N ASP A 176 -18.76 -19.13 -3.82
CA ASP A 176 -18.48 -18.95 -5.24
C ASP A 176 -17.26 -18.03 -5.47
N ASP A 177 -17.03 -17.04 -4.59
CA ASP A 177 -15.85 -16.16 -4.65
C ASP A 177 -14.54 -16.91 -4.33
N SER A 178 -14.56 -17.85 -3.38
CA SER A 178 -13.45 -18.79 -3.14
C SER A 178 -13.14 -19.66 -4.36
N LEU A 179 -14.16 -20.10 -5.12
CA LEU A 179 -13.96 -20.88 -6.35
C LEU A 179 -13.36 -20.02 -7.46
N ALA A 180 -13.86 -18.79 -7.64
CA ALA A 180 -13.30 -17.83 -8.58
C ALA A 180 -11.84 -17.50 -8.25
N LEU A 181 -11.50 -17.36 -6.96
CA LEU A 181 -10.12 -17.18 -6.50
C LEU A 181 -9.22 -18.37 -6.91
N ALA A 182 -9.69 -19.61 -6.76
CA ALA A 182 -8.93 -20.77 -7.21
C ALA A 182 -8.72 -20.80 -8.73
N GLN A 183 -9.72 -20.42 -9.52
CA GLN A 183 -9.60 -20.30 -10.98
C GLN A 183 -8.57 -19.25 -11.37
N ASN A 184 -8.56 -18.09 -10.69
CA ASN A 184 -7.56 -17.04 -10.88
C ASN A 184 -6.13 -17.52 -10.53
N HIS A 185 -6.01 -18.53 -9.66
CA HIS A 185 -4.75 -19.19 -9.34
C HIS A 185 -4.43 -20.39 -10.25
N GLY A 186 -5.24 -20.63 -11.29
CA GLY A 186 -4.99 -21.63 -12.33
C GLY A 186 -5.58 -23.00 -12.07
N ALA A 187 -6.51 -23.16 -11.12
CA ALA A 187 -7.26 -24.40 -10.99
C ALA A 187 -8.01 -24.72 -12.30
N VAL A 188 -7.85 -25.94 -12.81
CA VAL A 188 -8.43 -26.36 -14.09
C VAL A 188 -9.93 -26.63 -13.99
N ALA A 189 -10.42 -26.89 -12.77
CA ALA A 189 -11.83 -27.07 -12.49
C ALA A 189 -12.19 -26.62 -11.07
N THR A 190 -13.45 -26.24 -10.90
CA THR A 190 -14.04 -25.89 -9.61
C THR A 190 -15.31 -26.68 -9.35
N VAL A 191 -15.50 -27.16 -8.12
CA VAL A 191 -16.69 -27.91 -7.71
C VAL A 191 -17.30 -27.28 -6.45
N PRO A 192 -18.58 -26.84 -6.48
CA PRO A 192 -19.26 -26.36 -5.29
C PRO A 192 -19.46 -27.45 -4.23
N LEU A 193 -19.00 -27.19 -3.01
CA LEU A 193 -19.15 -28.08 -1.86
C LEU A 193 -20.57 -27.93 -1.26
N ARG A 194 -21.58 -28.47 -1.95
CA ARG A 194 -23.00 -28.34 -1.57
C ARG A 194 -23.64 -29.68 -1.20
N ASP A 195 -23.42 -30.69 -2.02
CA ASP A 195 -23.93 -32.05 -1.83
C ASP A 195 -22.79 -33.07 -1.96
N HIS A 196 -22.81 -34.10 -1.11
CA HIS A 196 -21.71 -35.06 -1.03
C HIS A 196 -21.61 -35.93 -2.28
N GLY A 197 -22.75 -36.45 -2.76
CA GLY A 197 -22.80 -37.34 -3.93
C GLY A 197 -22.49 -36.59 -5.22
N ASP A 198 -23.01 -35.36 -5.36
CA ASP A 198 -22.76 -34.51 -6.52
C ASP A 198 -21.27 -34.17 -6.66
N VAL A 199 -20.58 -33.87 -5.55
CA VAL A 199 -19.15 -33.58 -5.58
C VAL A 199 -18.36 -34.82 -6.04
N ILE A 200 -18.68 -36.00 -5.50
CA ILE A 200 -18.03 -37.26 -5.90
C ILE A 200 -18.29 -37.56 -7.37
N ALA A 201 -19.54 -37.45 -7.83
CA ALA A 201 -19.90 -37.66 -9.23
C ALA A 201 -19.14 -36.70 -10.15
N ARG A 202 -19.09 -35.41 -9.79
CA ARG A 202 -18.40 -34.40 -10.57
C ARG A 202 -16.89 -34.61 -10.62
N VAL A 203 -16.26 -34.93 -9.49
CA VAL A 203 -14.84 -35.29 -9.47
C VAL A 203 -14.58 -36.57 -10.28
N GLY A 204 -15.48 -37.56 -10.19
CA GLY A 204 -15.44 -38.76 -11.02
C GLY A 204 -15.46 -38.43 -12.51
N GLU A 205 -16.37 -37.57 -12.97
CA GLU A 205 -16.41 -37.09 -14.36
C GLU A 205 -15.12 -36.39 -14.79
N LEU A 206 -14.64 -35.43 -13.98
CA LEU A 206 -13.43 -34.66 -14.26
C LEU A 206 -12.17 -35.53 -14.31
N THR A 207 -12.17 -36.65 -13.59
CA THR A 207 -11.03 -37.58 -13.52
C THR A 207 -11.20 -38.81 -14.41
N GLY A 208 -12.29 -38.93 -15.18
CA GLY A 208 -12.58 -40.13 -15.96
C GLY A 208 -12.75 -41.39 -15.10
N GLY A 209 -13.23 -41.23 -13.87
CA GLY A 209 -13.51 -42.29 -12.91
C GLY A 209 -12.31 -42.75 -12.07
N THR A 210 -11.10 -42.26 -12.33
CA THR A 210 -9.91 -42.69 -11.56
C THR A 210 -9.79 -42.02 -10.21
N LEU A 211 -10.50 -40.90 -9.99
CA LEU A 211 -10.36 -40.03 -8.80
C LEU A 211 -8.98 -39.35 -8.73
N CYS A 212 -8.70 -38.64 -7.63
CA CYS A 212 -7.51 -37.77 -7.48
C CYS A 212 -6.31 -38.52 -6.89
N ASP A 213 -5.11 -38.24 -7.40
CA ASP A 213 -3.83 -38.76 -6.89
C ASP A 213 -3.56 -38.27 -5.47
N VAL A 214 -3.83 -36.98 -5.24
CA VAL A 214 -3.66 -36.31 -3.95
C VAL A 214 -4.94 -35.53 -3.65
N THR A 215 -5.47 -35.70 -2.43
CA THR A 215 -6.55 -34.86 -1.93
C THR A 215 -6.09 -34.15 -0.67
N ILE A 216 -6.26 -32.83 -0.60
CA ILE A 216 -5.91 -32.00 0.55
C ILE A 216 -7.18 -31.44 1.18
N GLU A 217 -7.44 -31.84 2.42
CA GLU A 217 -8.52 -31.33 3.25
C GLU A 217 -8.01 -30.12 4.05
N CYS A 218 -8.60 -28.94 3.86
CA CYS A 218 -8.18 -27.67 4.47
C CYS A 218 -9.26 -27.03 5.36
N THR A 219 -10.39 -27.70 5.62
CA THR A 219 -11.53 -27.13 6.34
C THR A 219 -11.54 -27.47 7.83
N GLY A 220 -10.94 -28.60 8.23
CA GLY A 220 -10.93 -29.06 9.61
C GLY A 220 -12.26 -29.67 10.08
N HIS A 221 -13.19 -30.00 9.17
CA HIS A 221 -14.52 -30.52 9.51
C HIS A 221 -14.69 -32.01 9.15
N GLN A 222 -15.58 -32.71 9.85
CA GLN A 222 -15.84 -34.14 9.65
C GLN A 222 -16.29 -34.45 8.21
N TRP A 223 -17.30 -33.74 7.71
CA TRP A 223 -17.88 -34.03 6.40
C TRP A 223 -16.88 -33.86 5.23
N PRO A 224 -16.11 -32.76 5.14
CA PRO A 224 -15.04 -32.62 4.15
C PRO A 224 -13.93 -33.67 4.28
N LEU A 225 -13.63 -34.17 5.48
CA LEU A 225 -12.65 -35.25 5.69
C LEU A 225 -13.15 -36.58 5.10
N ASP A 226 -14.43 -36.92 5.31
CA ASP A 226 -15.05 -38.10 4.72
C ASP A 226 -15.06 -37.99 3.18
N LEU A 227 -15.46 -36.83 2.66
CA LEU A 227 -15.45 -36.55 1.23
C LEU A 227 -14.05 -36.67 0.63
N ALA A 228 -13.03 -36.15 1.32
CA ALA A 228 -11.65 -36.20 0.87
C ALA A 228 -11.18 -37.65 0.65
N ALA A 229 -11.55 -38.54 1.57
CA ALA A 229 -11.27 -39.97 1.43
C ALA A 229 -11.99 -40.58 0.22
N GLU A 230 -13.25 -40.25 0.00
CA GLU A 230 -14.06 -40.83 -1.08
C GLU A 230 -13.64 -40.39 -2.48
N ILE A 231 -13.04 -39.19 -2.62
CA ILE A 231 -12.50 -38.68 -3.89
C ILE A 231 -10.99 -38.92 -4.08
N THR A 232 -10.34 -39.62 -3.15
CA THR A 232 -8.95 -40.06 -3.30
C THR A 232 -8.89 -41.42 -3.98
N ARG A 233 -8.04 -41.58 -5.00
CA ARG A 233 -7.90 -42.83 -5.74
C ARG A 233 -7.26 -43.95 -4.91
N GLU A 234 -7.37 -45.18 -5.39
CA GLU A 234 -6.61 -46.31 -4.85
C GLU A 234 -5.11 -46.04 -4.89
N SER A 235 -4.42 -46.33 -3.78
CA SER A 235 -3.02 -45.99 -3.52
C SER A 235 -2.70 -44.50 -3.68
N GLY A 236 -3.69 -43.64 -3.52
CA GLY A 236 -3.56 -42.19 -3.50
C GLY A 236 -3.18 -41.65 -2.12
N ARG A 237 -3.00 -40.33 -2.03
CA ARG A 237 -2.59 -39.65 -0.81
C ARG A 237 -3.71 -38.75 -0.27
N LEU A 238 -4.08 -38.99 0.99
CA LEU A 238 -5.01 -38.13 1.73
C LEU A 238 -4.21 -37.24 2.68
N VAL A 239 -4.18 -35.94 2.39
CA VAL A 239 -3.46 -34.92 3.16
C VAL A 239 -4.44 -34.17 4.06
N ILE A 240 -4.28 -34.33 5.37
CA ILE A 240 -5.09 -33.66 6.38
C ILE A 240 -4.35 -32.38 6.79
N ALA A 241 -4.77 -31.25 6.21
CA ALA A 241 -4.20 -29.93 6.46
C ALA A 241 -5.09 -29.06 7.37
N GLY A 242 -6.39 -29.35 7.43
CA GLY A 242 -7.35 -28.66 8.29
C GLY A 242 -7.04 -28.80 9.78
N TYR A 243 -7.45 -27.79 10.56
CA TYR A 243 -7.21 -27.73 12.00
C TYR A 243 -8.27 -28.50 12.79
N HIS A 244 -8.06 -29.81 13.01
CA HIS A 244 -8.97 -30.70 13.75
C HIS A 244 -8.66 -30.74 15.26
N GLN A 245 -8.87 -29.65 16.00
CA GLN A 245 -8.56 -29.54 17.45
C GLN A 245 -9.80 -29.29 18.33
N ASP A 246 -10.98 -29.66 17.86
CA ASP A 246 -12.28 -29.43 18.50
C ASP A 246 -12.99 -30.74 18.90
N GLY A 247 -12.32 -31.89 18.81
CA GLY A 247 -12.85 -33.19 19.23
C GLY A 247 -12.47 -34.35 18.31
N PRO A 248 -12.83 -35.59 18.69
CA PRO A 248 -12.54 -36.78 17.89
C PRO A 248 -13.24 -36.74 16.52
N ARG A 249 -12.66 -37.43 15.53
CA ARG A 249 -13.23 -37.64 14.20
C ARG A 249 -13.50 -39.13 13.97
N GLN A 250 -14.54 -39.42 13.19
CA GLN A 250 -14.82 -40.77 12.71
C GLN A 250 -14.21 -40.93 11.33
N VAL A 251 -13.73 -42.14 11.01
CA VAL A 251 -13.16 -42.46 9.71
C VAL A 251 -13.69 -43.80 9.22
N ASN A 252 -13.95 -43.91 7.93
CA ASN A 252 -14.31 -45.18 7.30
C ASN A 252 -13.05 -46.04 7.11
N MET A 253 -12.66 -46.77 8.15
CA MET A 253 -11.46 -47.61 8.12
C MET A 253 -11.49 -48.69 7.05
N GLN A 254 -12.67 -49.19 6.67
CA GLN A 254 -12.81 -50.14 5.58
C GLN A 254 -12.38 -49.50 4.25
N LEU A 255 -12.86 -48.29 3.95
CA LEU A 255 -12.49 -47.55 2.74
C LEU A 255 -10.98 -47.24 2.72
N TRP A 256 -10.47 -46.67 3.82
CA TRP A 256 -9.08 -46.24 3.91
C TRP A 256 -8.11 -47.42 3.76
N ASN A 257 -8.43 -48.55 4.40
CA ASN A 257 -7.64 -49.77 4.30
C ASN A 257 -7.76 -50.42 2.91
N TRP A 258 -8.97 -50.54 2.38
CA TRP A 258 -9.21 -51.16 1.08
C TRP A 258 -8.52 -50.42 -0.07
N ARG A 259 -8.60 -49.08 -0.07
CA ARG A 259 -7.93 -48.23 -1.07
C ARG A 259 -6.45 -48.01 -0.80
N ALA A 260 -5.90 -48.55 0.29
CA ALA A 260 -4.48 -48.45 0.66
C ALA A 260 -3.93 -47.02 0.63
N PHE A 261 -4.64 -46.07 1.28
CA PHE A 261 -4.22 -44.67 1.29
C PHE A 261 -2.88 -44.44 2.01
N GLU A 262 -2.09 -43.52 1.47
CA GLU A 262 -1.07 -42.83 2.24
C GLU A 262 -1.71 -41.64 2.95
N ILE A 263 -1.78 -41.69 4.28
CA ILE A 263 -2.39 -40.63 5.09
C ILE A 263 -1.28 -39.71 5.61
N VAL A 264 -1.38 -38.43 5.27
CA VAL A 264 -0.41 -37.40 5.68
C VAL A 264 -1.11 -36.43 6.61
N ASN A 265 -0.76 -36.47 7.89
CA ASN A 265 -1.13 -35.40 8.81
C ASN A 265 -0.13 -34.25 8.63
N ALA A 266 -0.60 -33.15 8.04
CA ALA A 266 0.27 -32.11 7.51
C ALA A 266 0.62 -31.00 8.53
N HIS A 267 0.01 -31.02 9.71
CA HIS A 267 0.27 -30.03 10.75
C HIS A 267 1.67 -30.24 11.37
N GLU A 268 2.56 -29.24 11.22
CA GLU A 268 3.94 -29.31 11.70
C GLU A 268 4.07 -28.81 13.15
N ARG A 269 4.70 -29.62 14.01
CA ARG A 269 4.90 -29.33 15.43
C ARG A 269 6.36 -29.17 15.80
N ASP A 270 7.28 -29.56 14.92
CA ASP A 270 8.70 -29.35 15.12
C ASP A 270 9.04 -27.86 14.90
N ARG A 271 9.51 -27.19 15.96
CA ARG A 271 9.86 -25.77 15.93
C ARG A 271 10.99 -25.48 14.94
N ALA A 272 11.99 -26.35 14.83
CA ALA A 272 13.11 -26.13 13.93
C ALA A 272 12.65 -26.20 12.46
N MET A 273 11.75 -27.14 12.15
CA MET A 273 11.13 -27.26 10.84
C MET A 273 10.24 -26.07 10.50
N ASN A 274 9.46 -25.56 11.46
CA ASN A 274 8.63 -24.36 11.27
C ASN A 274 9.50 -23.14 10.95
N LEU A 275 10.56 -22.89 11.72
CA LEU A 275 11.47 -21.76 11.47
C LEU A 275 12.22 -21.91 10.14
N ALA A 276 12.66 -23.12 9.79
CA ALA A 276 13.30 -23.39 8.51
C ALA A 276 12.34 -23.11 7.33
N THR A 277 11.11 -23.61 7.42
CA THR A 277 10.09 -23.42 6.38
C THR A 277 9.64 -21.97 6.29
N MET A 278 9.60 -21.24 7.41
CA MET A 278 9.27 -19.81 7.42
C MET A 278 10.33 -18.95 6.73
N ARG A 279 11.61 -19.29 6.90
CA ARG A 279 12.71 -18.65 6.14
C ARG A 279 12.54 -18.89 4.64
N GLU A 280 12.26 -20.12 4.24
CA GLU A 280 12.10 -20.47 2.82
C GLU A 280 10.82 -19.87 2.22
N ALA A 281 9.75 -19.74 3.00
CA ALA A 281 8.53 -19.06 2.60
C ALA A 281 8.78 -17.56 2.33
N LEU A 282 9.56 -16.89 3.18
CA LEU A 282 9.99 -15.51 2.95
C LEU A 282 10.80 -15.37 1.65
N GLU A 283 11.74 -16.28 1.40
CA GLU A 283 12.53 -16.29 0.16
C GLU A 283 11.68 -16.56 -1.08
N ALA A 284 10.76 -17.53 -1.01
CA ALA A 284 9.84 -17.86 -2.09
C ALA A 284 8.92 -16.68 -2.40
N TRP A 285 8.44 -15.98 -1.37
CA TRP A 285 7.63 -14.78 -1.53
C TRP A 285 8.43 -13.63 -2.15
N ALA A 286 9.63 -13.33 -1.64
CA ALA A 286 10.50 -12.29 -2.20
C ALA A 286 10.82 -12.52 -3.69
N LYS A 287 10.95 -13.79 -4.12
CA LYS A 287 11.18 -14.17 -5.52
C LYS A 287 9.91 -14.23 -6.38
N GLY A 288 8.73 -13.95 -5.82
CA GLY A 288 7.45 -14.06 -6.53
C GLY A 288 7.02 -15.50 -6.84
N HIS A 289 7.61 -16.49 -6.16
CA HIS A 289 7.25 -17.91 -6.29
C HIS A 289 5.91 -18.23 -5.60
N ILE A 290 5.56 -17.46 -4.58
CA ILE A 290 4.29 -17.51 -3.85
C ILE A 290 3.85 -16.06 -3.67
N ASP A 291 2.59 -15.74 -3.93
CA ASP A 291 2.05 -14.40 -3.72
C ASP A 291 0.84 -14.42 -2.76
N PRO A 292 1.06 -14.17 -1.46
CA PRO A 292 -0.01 -14.13 -0.48
C PRO A 292 -0.71 -12.77 -0.38
N GLU A 293 -0.19 -11.69 -0.96
CA GLU A 293 -0.71 -10.34 -0.72
C GLU A 293 -2.15 -10.11 -1.16
N PRO A 294 -2.58 -10.58 -2.34
CA PRO A 294 -3.98 -10.45 -2.74
C PRO A 294 -4.94 -11.15 -1.78
N LEU A 295 -4.45 -12.06 -0.93
CA LEU A 295 -5.24 -12.80 0.05
C LEU A 295 -5.43 -12.04 1.37
N PHE A 296 -4.70 -10.95 1.62
CA PHE A 296 -4.85 -10.09 2.80
C PHE A 296 -6.03 -9.13 2.62
N THR A 297 -7.25 -9.65 2.60
CA THR A 297 -8.40 -8.89 2.13
C THR A 297 -8.99 -7.92 3.16
N HIS A 298 -8.69 -8.11 4.46
CA HIS A 298 -9.24 -7.25 5.52
C HIS A 298 -8.14 -6.82 6.49
N VAL A 299 -8.18 -5.56 6.90
CA VAL A 299 -7.20 -4.98 7.83
C VAL A 299 -7.95 -4.23 8.93
N TYR A 300 -7.61 -4.52 10.18
CA TYR A 300 -8.23 -3.92 11.37
C TYR A 300 -7.15 -3.28 12.25
N PRO A 301 -7.45 -2.18 12.96
CA PRO A 301 -6.58 -1.72 14.05
C PRO A 301 -6.65 -2.67 15.25
N LEU A 302 -5.62 -2.64 16.11
CA LEU A 302 -5.48 -3.54 17.27
C LEU A 302 -6.68 -3.52 18.24
N ASP A 303 -7.24 -2.34 18.49
CA ASP A 303 -8.42 -2.16 19.34
C ASP A 303 -9.72 -2.75 18.74
N ARG A 304 -9.68 -3.16 17.47
CA ARG A 304 -10.75 -3.85 16.75
C ARG A 304 -10.46 -5.33 16.52
N LEU A 305 -9.54 -5.95 17.30
CA LEU A 305 -9.24 -7.39 17.22
C LEU A 305 -10.50 -8.27 17.29
N GLY A 306 -11.48 -7.94 18.15
CA GLY A 306 -12.74 -8.70 18.25
C GLY A 306 -13.50 -8.74 16.92
N ALA A 307 -13.57 -7.61 16.21
CA ALA A 307 -14.20 -7.54 14.88
C ALA A 307 -13.41 -8.33 13.83
N ALA A 308 -12.07 -8.38 13.93
CA ALA A 308 -11.23 -9.18 13.05
C ALA A 308 -11.45 -10.69 13.27
N LEU A 309 -11.61 -11.12 14.53
CA LEU A 309 -11.95 -12.50 14.90
C LEU A 309 -13.35 -12.89 14.44
N ASP A 310 -14.33 -12.00 14.62
CA ASP A 310 -15.69 -12.19 14.12
C ASP A 310 -15.73 -12.28 12.60
N ALA A 311 -15.04 -11.40 11.87
CA ALA A 311 -14.92 -11.51 10.41
C ALA A 311 -14.23 -12.82 9.99
N THR A 312 -13.26 -13.29 10.77
CA THR A 312 -12.59 -14.59 10.54
C THR A 312 -13.55 -15.77 10.74
N ARG A 313 -14.51 -15.68 11.68
CA ARG A 313 -15.58 -16.67 11.89
C ARG A 313 -16.64 -16.60 10.80
N ASP A 314 -17.17 -15.40 10.55
CA ASP A 314 -18.39 -15.17 9.78
C ASP A 314 -18.13 -15.10 8.27
N LYS A 315 -16.88 -14.85 7.87
CA LYS A 315 -16.41 -14.84 6.48
C LYS A 315 -17.28 -13.91 5.58
N PRO A 316 -17.30 -12.58 5.82
CA PRO A 316 -18.06 -11.65 4.98
C PRO A 316 -17.59 -11.70 3.51
N ASP A 317 -18.36 -11.11 2.61
CA ASP A 317 -18.08 -11.13 1.17
C ASP A 317 -16.65 -10.67 0.86
N GLY A 318 -15.93 -11.43 0.02
CA GLY A 318 -14.52 -11.17 -0.29
C GLY A 318 -13.52 -11.49 0.83
N PHE A 319 -13.96 -12.01 1.98
CA PHE A 319 -13.05 -12.37 3.07
C PHE A 319 -12.17 -13.58 2.73
N VAL A 320 -10.86 -13.44 2.91
CA VAL A 320 -9.88 -14.54 2.84
C VAL A 320 -9.02 -14.58 4.10
N LYS A 321 -8.32 -13.47 4.41
CA LYS A 321 -7.46 -13.32 5.59
C LYS A 321 -7.60 -11.92 6.17
N ALA A 322 -7.70 -11.85 7.50
CA ALA A 322 -7.63 -10.60 8.24
C ALA A 322 -6.23 -10.36 8.80
N LEU A 323 -5.80 -9.10 8.77
CA LEU A 323 -4.62 -8.61 9.47
C LEU A 323 -5.05 -7.61 10.55
N VAL A 324 -4.29 -7.59 11.64
CA VAL A 324 -4.37 -6.58 12.68
C VAL A 324 -3.13 -5.70 12.60
N ARG A 325 -3.31 -4.38 12.54
CA ARG A 325 -2.22 -3.39 12.52
C ARG A 325 -2.03 -2.82 13.92
N MET A 326 -0.77 -2.73 14.32
CA MET A 326 -0.43 -2.09 15.58
C MET A 326 -0.47 -0.57 15.40
N PRO A 327 -0.91 0.19 16.42
CA PRO A 327 -0.79 1.63 16.38
C PRO A 327 0.69 2.01 16.25
N PRO A 328 1.01 3.10 15.54
CA PRO A 328 2.39 3.58 15.45
C PRO A 328 2.96 3.83 16.86
N SER A 329 4.24 3.52 17.05
CA SER A 329 4.94 3.65 18.35
C SER A 329 5.19 5.10 18.79
N HIS A 330 4.81 6.06 17.96
CA HIS A 330 4.90 7.49 18.25
C HIS A 330 3.49 8.04 18.37
N ALA A 331 3.31 9.09 19.18
CA ALA A 331 2.11 9.91 19.11
C ALA A 331 1.83 10.26 17.63
N LEU A 332 0.56 10.26 17.24
CA LEU A 332 0.17 10.61 15.86
C LEU A 332 0.86 11.92 15.46
N PRO A 333 1.47 12.00 14.26
CA PRO A 333 2.09 13.24 13.80
C PRO A 333 1.12 14.42 13.94
N ARG A 334 1.60 15.48 14.59
CA ARG A 334 0.86 16.71 14.82
C ARG A 334 0.96 17.59 13.59
N LEU A 335 -0.15 17.89 12.94
CA LEU A 335 -0.19 18.66 11.70
C LEU A 335 -0.77 20.05 11.88
N GLY A 336 -0.10 21.04 11.31
CA GLY A 336 -0.61 22.39 11.11
C GLY A 336 -0.99 22.64 9.65
N PHE A 337 -2.05 23.41 9.41
CA PHE A 337 -2.50 23.76 8.06
C PHE A 337 -2.43 25.27 7.81
N LEU A 338 -1.89 25.67 6.66
CA LEU A 338 -1.90 27.04 6.15
C LEU A 338 -2.68 27.08 4.82
N GLY A 339 -3.74 27.86 4.75
CA GLY A 339 -4.62 27.91 3.58
C GLY A 339 -5.63 26.77 3.59
N LEU A 340 -6.89 27.13 3.79
CA LEU A 340 -8.07 26.25 3.90
C LEU A 340 -9.09 26.55 2.80
N GLY A 341 -8.64 27.18 1.71
CA GLY A 341 -9.38 27.21 0.45
C GLY A 341 -9.63 25.79 -0.07
N TRP A 342 -10.33 25.67 -1.20
CA TRP A 342 -10.80 24.40 -1.75
C TRP A 342 -9.77 23.26 -1.66
N ILE A 343 -8.55 23.45 -2.19
CA ILE A 343 -7.53 22.39 -2.18
C ILE A 343 -7.00 22.06 -0.78
N GLY A 344 -6.73 23.09 0.04
CA GLY A 344 -6.22 22.92 1.41
C GLY A 344 -7.21 22.16 2.29
N ARG A 345 -8.50 22.51 2.19
CA ARG A 345 -9.59 21.79 2.85
C ARG A 345 -9.67 20.33 2.41
N ASN A 346 -9.62 20.06 1.10
CA ASN A 346 -9.66 18.68 0.59
C ASN A 346 -8.50 17.83 1.14
N ARG A 347 -7.29 18.40 1.26
CA ARG A 347 -6.14 17.69 1.85
C ARG A 347 -6.31 17.47 3.35
N MET A 348 -6.81 18.48 4.06
CA MET A 348 -7.12 18.37 5.49
C MET A 348 -8.14 17.27 5.76
N GLU A 349 -9.26 17.24 5.03
CA GLU A 349 -10.30 16.22 5.18
C GLU A 349 -9.77 14.81 4.87
N ALA A 350 -8.95 14.65 3.82
CA ALA A 350 -8.33 13.36 3.49
C ALA A 350 -7.38 12.86 4.59
N LEU A 351 -6.56 13.76 5.16
CA LEU A 351 -5.65 13.43 6.25
C LEU A 351 -6.42 13.13 7.55
N ALA A 352 -7.43 13.93 7.89
CA ALA A 352 -8.30 13.69 9.04
C ALA A 352 -9.02 12.34 8.95
N ALA A 353 -9.61 12.03 7.79
CA ALA A 353 -10.33 10.78 7.55
C ALA A 353 -9.44 9.53 7.65
N SER A 354 -8.11 9.67 7.52
CA SER A 354 -7.18 8.56 7.66
C SER A 354 -6.99 8.10 9.11
N GLY A 355 -7.26 8.97 10.09
CA GLY A 355 -6.94 8.72 11.51
C GLY A 355 -5.43 8.62 11.81
N GLY A 356 -4.57 8.94 10.84
CA GLY A 356 -3.11 8.79 10.94
C GLY A 356 -2.36 10.02 11.48
N CYS A 357 -3.06 11.09 11.86
CA CYS A 357 -2.47 12.33 12.35
C CYS A 357 -3.37 13.04 13.38
N ASP A 358 -2.78 13.94 14.17
CA ASP A 358 -3.51 14.89 15.02
C ASP A 358 -3.47 16.28 14.39
N ILE A 359 -4.61 16.91 14.11
CA ILE A 359 -4.65 18.25 13.51
C ILE A 359 -4.66 19.28 14.63
N VAL A 360 -3.53 19.97 14.81
CA VAL A 360 -3.29 20.81 16.00
C VAL A 360 -3.45 22.30 15.74
N ALA A 361 -3.40 22.72 14.47
CA ALA A 361 -3.54 24.12 14.10
C ALA A 361 -4.12 24.30 12.69
N LEU A 362 -5.00 25.28 12.55
CA LEU A 362 -5.62 25.69 11.30
C LEU A 362 -5.38 27.18 11.09
N SER A 363 -4.88 27.57 9.92
CA SER A 363 -4.72 28.98 9.59
C SER A 363 -5.22 29.33 8.20
N ASP A 364 -6.07 30.34 8.13
CA ASP A 364 -6.45 31.02 6.90
C ASP A 364 -6.67 32.51 7.19
N ALA A 365 -6.51 33.36 6.17
CA ALA A 365 -6.85 34.78 6.25
C ALA A 365 -8.37 35.00 6.29
N ASP A 366 -9.14 34.08 5.69
CA ASP A 366 -10.59 34.08 5.66
C ASP A 366 -11.19 33.34 6.87
N PRO A 367 -11.92 34.03 7.77
CA PRO A 367 -12.56 33.39 8.91
C PRO A 367 -13.65 32.38 8.51
N GLU A 368 -14.26 32.50 7.33
CA GLU A 368 -15.27 31.54 6.87
C GLU A 368 -14.64 30.19 6.52
N ALA A 369 -13.46 30.19 5.88
CA ALA A 369 -12.70 28.98 5.59
C ALA A 369 -12.32 28.20 6.87
N LEU A 370 -11.95 28.93 7.93
CA LEU A 370 -11.69 28.34 9.26
C LEU A 370 -12.95 27.71 9.87
N ALA A 371 -14.09 28.40 9.80
CA ALA A 371 -15.35 27.92 10.37
C ALA A 371 -15.84 26.63 9.71
N VAL A 372 -15.71 26.53 8.38
CA VAL A 372 -16.08 25.34 7.60
C VAL A 372 -15.26 24.11 7.97
N CYS A 373 -14.01 24.30 8.39
CA CYS A 373 -13.08 23.21 8.72
C CYS A 373 -13.13 22.79 10.20
N ALA A 374 -13.78 23.58 11.08
CA ALA A 374 -13.71 23.42 12.53
C ALA A 374 -14.21 22.05 13.03
N ASP A 375 -15.27 21.51 12.42
CA ASP A 375 -15.84 20.21 12.79
C ASP A 375 -14.91 19.04 12.47
N SER A 376 -14.08 19.17 11.43
CA SER A 376 -13.15 18.13 11.00
C SER A 376 -11.85 18.09 11.82
N ALA A 377 -11.62 19.09 12.68
CA ALA A 377 -10.41 19.24 13.48
C ALA A 377 -10.76 19.81 14.86
N SER A 378 -11.66 19.13 15.58
CA SER A 378 -12.13 19.55 16.89
C SER A 378 -10.98 19.63 17.90
N GLY A 379 -10.62 20.85 18.31
CA GLY A 379 -9.51 21.10 19.25
C GLY A 379 -8.27 21.76 18.62
N ALA A 380 -8.23 21.93 17.29
CA ALA A 380 -7.17 22.66 16.64
C ALA A 380 -7.17 24.15 17.01
N VAL A 381 -5.99 24.72 17.21
CA VAL A 381 -5.83 26.17 17.38
C VAL A 381 -6.12 26.85 16.04
N THR A 382 -7.08 27.77 16.02
CA THR A 382 -7.35 28.60 14.84
C THR A 382 -6.51 29.87 14.87
N ALA A 383 -5.87 30.19 13.74
CA ALA A 383 -4.93 31.28 13.61
C ALA A 383 -5.05 31.99 12.26
N ARG A 384 -4.39 33.14 12.11
CA ARG A 384 -4.35 33.90 10.83
C ARG A 384 -2.92 34.11 10.31
N ASP A 385 -1.95 33.48 10.95
CA ASP A 385 -0.54 33.60 10.60
C ASP A 385 0.21 32.30 10.92
N LEU A 386 1.34 32.12 10.23
CA LEU A 386 2.24 30.98 10.39
C LEU A 386 2.84 30.89 11.80
N GLY A 387 3.12 32.02 12.44
CA GLY A 387 3.77 32.03 13.76
C GLY A 387 2.95 31.31 14.82
N ALA A 388 1.64 31.55 14.83
CA ALA A 388 0.71 30.86 15.73
C ALA A 388 0.61 29.34 15.43
N VAL A 389 0.65 28.94 14.15
CA VAL A 389 0.70 27.51 13.77
C VAL A 389 1.98 26.87 14.30
N LEU A 390 3.14 27.47 14.07
CA LEU A 390 4.42 26.96 14.57
C LEU A 390 4.51 26.96 16.11
N GLY A 391 3.79 27.87 16.78
CA GLY A 391 3.67 27.90 18.24
C GLY A 391 3.07 26.63 18.86
N THR A 392 2.28 25.87 18.08
CA THR A 392 1.73 24.56 18.49
C THR A 392 2.74 23.40 18.38
N LYS A 393 3.93 23.69 17.85
CA LYS A 393 5.03 22.73 17.58
C LYS A 393 4.53 21.53 16.77
N PRO A 394 4.05 21.73 15.54
CA PRO A 394 3.64 20.62 14.69
C PRO A 394 4.85 19.81 14.22
N ASP A 395 4.65 18.50 14.04
CA ASP A 395 5.62 17.61 13.40
C ASP A 395 5.66 17.85 11.88
N GLY A 396 4.54 18.33 11.29
CA GLY A 396 4.46 18.68 9.89
C GLY A 396 3.48 19.82 9.59
N VAL A 397 3.73 20.58 8.52
CA VAL A 397 2.89 21.67 8.06
C VAL A 397 2.44 21.43 6.62
N VAL A 398 1.13 21.51 6.39
CA VAL A 398 0.50 21.47 5.08
C VAL A 398 0.27 22.90 4.60
N ILE A 399 0.85 23.27 3.45
CA ILE A 399 0.81 24.63 2.91
C ILE A 399 0.00 24.65 1.62
N ALA A 400 -1.10 25.40 1.59
CA ALA A 400 -2.02 25.59 0.47
C ALA A 400 -2.45 27.07 0.33
N THR A 401 -1.52 27.99 0.57
CA THR A 401 -1.68 29.44 0.45
C THR A 401 -1.46 29.90 -1.01
N PRO A 402 -1.55 31.20 -1.35
CA PRO A 402 -1.11 31.67 -2.66
C PRO A 402 0.39 31.41 -2.92
N SER A 403 0.75 31.13 -4.17
CA SER A 403 2.09 30.62 -4.55
C SER A 403 3.26 31.49 -4.09
N ALA A 404 3.12 32.82 -4.08
CA ALA A 404 4.14 33.75 -3.58
C ALA A 404 4.51 33.57 -2.10
N LEU A 405 3.67 32.90 -1.31
CA LEU A 405 3.93 32.65 0.11
C LEU A 405 4.59 31.28 0.36
N HIS A 406 4.52 30.35 -0.59
CA HIS A 406 4.94 28.96 -0.40
C HIS A 406 6.38 28.83 0.07
N ALA A 407 7.33 29.44 -0.65
CA ALA A 407 8.75 29.25 -0.38
C ALA A 407 9.15 29.76 1.02
N GLU A 408 8.74 30.98 1.38
CA GLU A 408 9.07 31.56 2.69
C GLU A 408 8.35 30.84 3.84
N GLN A 409 7.10 30.41 3.63
CA GLN A 409 6.37 29.62 4.64
C GLN A 409 6.99 28.23 4.83
N ALA A 410 7.39 27.57 3.74
CA ALA A 410 8.05 26.27 3.79
C ALA A 410 9.40 26.36 4.50
N ILE A 411 10.23 27.34 4.15
CA ILE A 411 11.53 27.57 4.81
C ILE A 411 11.33 27.81 6.31
N ALA A 412 10.40 28.68 6.69
CA ALA A 412 10.13 28.98 8.09
C ALA A 412 9.62 27.76 8.88
N ALA A 413 8.78 26.91 8.26
CA ALA A 413 8.31 25.67 8.88
C ALA A 413 9.44 24.63 9.06
N LEU A 414 10.28 24.45 8.02
CA LEU A 414 11.44 23.56 8.06
C LEU A 414 12.46 24.02 9.10
N ASP A 415 12.77 25.31 9.15
CA ASP A 415 13.69 25.91 10.13
C ASP A 415 13.15 25.82 11.57
N ALA A 416 11.83 25.79 11.75
CA ALA A 416 11.18 25.51 13.03
C ALA A 416 11.16 24.01 13.41
N GLY A 417 11.68 23.14 12.53
CA GLY A 417 11.81 21.71 12.75
C GLY A 417 10.59 20.89 12.33
N ALA A 418 9.64 21.46 11.58
CA ALA A 418 8.49 20.73 11.05
C ALA A 418 8.77 20.22 9.62
N ALA A 419 8.25 19.04 9.28
CA ALA A 419 8.18 18.59 7.89
C ALA A 419 7.21 19.45 7.07
N VAL A 420 7.34 19.47 5.74
CA VAL A 420 6.47 20.27 4.87
C VAL A 420 5.84 19.43 3.76
N PHE A 421 4.54 19.58 3.59
CA PHE A 421 3.79 19.19 2.39
C PHE A 421 3.19 20.44 1.76
N CYS A 422 3.65 20.83 0.57
CA CYS A 422 3.28 22.09 -0.04
C CYS A 422 2.47 21.89 -1.33
N GLN A 423 1.50 22.77 -1.57
CA GLN A 423 0.85 22.85 -2.87
C GLN A 423 1.83 23.31 -3.95
N LYS A 424 1.56 22.86 -5.17
CA LYS A 424 2.29 23.30 -6.36
C LYS A 424 1.92 24.73 -6.76
N PRO A 425 2.84 25.48 -7.39
CA PRO A 425 4.29 25.21 -7.42
C PRO A 425 4.92 25.47 -6.04
N LEU A 426 6.03 24.80 -5.70
CA LEU A 426 6.72 25.00 -4.40
C LEU A 426 7.31 26.41 -4.25
N GLY A 427 7.66 27.05 -5.36
CA GLY A 427 8.14 28.41 -5.45
C GLY A 427 7.87 28.96 -6.85
N ARG A 428 7.95 30.27 -7.01
CA ARG A 428 7.70 30.96 -8.29
C ARG A 428 8.84 30.80 -9.28
N THR A 429 10.05 30.53 -8.79
CA THR A 429 11.27 30.32 -9.60
C THR A 429 12.07 29.15 -9.05
N ALA A 430 12.98 28.60 -9.85
CA ALA A 430 13.88 27.56 -9.40
C ALA A 430 14.80 28.01 -8.26
N GLU A 431 15.13 29.30 -8.15
CA GLU A 431 15.92 29.81 -7.02
C GLU A 431 15.13 29.75 -5.71
N GLU A 432 13.83 30.10 -5.72
CA GLU A 432 13.00 29.92 -4.53
C GLU A 432 12.92 28.45 -4.12
N VAL A 433 12.73 27.54 -5.08
CA VAL A 433 12.67 26.10 -4.82
C VAL A 433 14.00 25.57 -4.26
N ARG A 434 15.14 26.00 -4.79
CA ARG A 434 16.48 25.64 -4.25
C ARG A 434 16.62 26.03 -2.78
N ARG A 435 16.16 27.23 -2.40
CA ARG A 435 16.22 27.69 -1.00
C ARG A 435 15.38 26.80 -0.08
N VAL A 436 14.20 26.37 -0.52
CA VAL A 436 13.34 25.44 0.25
C VAL A 436 13.99 24.06 0.41
N VAL A 437 14.50 23.47 -0.68
CA VAL A 437 15.18 22.17 -0.64
C VAL A 437 16.44 22.23 0.24
N ALA A 438 17.21 23.32 0.17
CA ALA A 438 18.35 23.55 1.04
C ALA A 438 17.95 23.68 2.52
N ALA A 439 16.79 24.28 2.82
CA ALA A 439 16.25 24.34 4.17
C ALA A 439 15.85 22.95 4.68
N ALA A 440 15.17 22.14 3.84
CA ALA A 440 14.80 20.78 4.20
C ALA A 440 16.03 19.91 4.51
N LYS A 441 17.07 20.03 3.68
CA LYS A 441 18.36 19.36 3.89
C LYS A 441 19.06 19.79 5.16
N ARG A 442 19.10 21.11 5.43
CA ARG A 442 19.71 21.67 6.63
C ARG A 442 18.99 21.24 7.91
N ALA A 443 17.66 21.22 7.88
CA ALA A 443 16.83 20.84 9.02
C ALA A 443 16.71 19.32 9.21
N ASP A 444 17.17 18.53 8.24
CA ASP A 444 16.91 17.10 8.14
C ASP A 444 15.41 16.78 8.30
N ARG A 445 14.60 17.42 7.46
CA ARG A 445 13.14 17.31 7.48
C ARG A 445 12.58 16.93 6.12
N LEU A 446 11.51 16.13 6.19
CA LEU A 446 10.77 15.67 5.02
C LEU A 446 10.12 16.87 4.31
N LEU A 447 10.30 16.93 3.00
CA LEU A 447 9.69 17.90 2.10
C LEU A 447 9.03 17.15 0.95
N ASP A 448 7.77 17.46 0.67
CA ASP A 448 7.10 16.99 -0.52
C ASP A 448 6.11 18.03 -1.08
N VAL A 449 5.74 17.87 -2.34
CA VAL A 449 4.87 18.77 -3.09
C VAL A 449 3.70 17.97 -3.66
N ASP A 450 2.52 18.58 -3.72
CA ASP A 450 1.30 17.93 -4.21
C ASP A 450 1.27 17.74 -5.74
N LEU A 451 2.19 16.93 -6.24
CA LEU A 451 2.31 16.48 -7.63
C LEU A 451 1.49 15.20 -7.82
N CYS A 452 0.18 15.37 -7.63
CA CYS A 452 -0.78 14.29 -7.40
C CYS A 452 -0.99 13.31 -8.57
N TYR A 453 -0.69 13.69 -9.83
CA TYR A 453 -0.90 12.82 -10.99
C TYR A 453 -0.07 11.53 -10.96
N ARG A 454 1.09 11.55 -10.29
CA ARG A 454 1.90 10.34 -10.02
C ARG A 454 1.16 9.30 -9.18
N GLN A 455 0.18 9.73 -8.39
CA GLN A 455 -0.56 8.91 -7.43
C GLN A 455 -1.86 8.33 -8.00
N THR A 456 -2.23 8.74 -9.22
CA THR A 456 -3.33 8.13 -9.96
C THR A 456 -2.97 6.67 -10.30
N ALA A 457 -3.95 5.78 -10.28
CA ALA A 457 -3.75 4.40 -10.72
C ALA A 457 -3.29 4.35 -12.19
N ALA A 458 -3.82 5.24 -13.03
CA ALA A 458 -3.40 5.41 -14.41
C ALA A 458 -1.93 5.84 -14.54
N GLY A 459 -1.46 6.81 -13.75
CA GLY A 459 -0.09 7.30 -13.77
C GLY A 459 0.91 6.23 -13.32
N ARG A 460 0.57 5.51 -12.24
CA ARG A 460 1.37 4.37 -11.76
C ARG A 460 1.41 3.23 -12.78
N ALA A 461 0.29 2.91 -13.42
CA ALA A 461 0.24 1.91 -14.48
C ALA A 461 1.10 2.30 -15.68
N LEU A 462 1.05 3.57 -16.11
CA LEU A 462 1.87 4.08 -17.20
C LEU A 462 3.36 4.01 -16.88
N ARG A 463 3.78 4.38 -15.65
CA ARG A 463 5.17 4.24 -15.18
C ARG A 463 5.61 2.77 -15.16
N ALA A 464 4.75 1.86 -14.71
CA ALA A 464 5.06 0.43 -14.67
C ALA A 464 5.22 -0.17 -16.08
N GLU A 465 4.41 0.25 -17.06
CA GLU A 465 4.60 -0.16 -18.46
C GLU A 465 5.94 0.30 -19.03
N LEU A 466 6.31 1.57 -18.80
CA LEU A 466 7.61 2.10 -19.23
C LEU A 466 8.76 1.33 -18.59
N ALA A 467 8.70 1.10 -17.28
CA ALA A 467 9.71 0.36 -16.54
C ALA A 467 9.83 -1.11 -16.97
N SER A 468 8.74 -1.71 -17.49
CA SER A 468 8.76 -3.09 -17.98
C SER A 468 9.55 -3.30 -19.28
N GLY A 469 9.86 -2.22 -20.00
CA GLY A 469 10.52 -2.27 -21.31
C GLY A 469 9.63 -2.76 -22.47
N ARG A 470 8.35 -3.06 -22.22
CA ARG A 470 7.44 -3.63 -23.23
C ARG A 470 7.20 -2.73 -24.44
N ILE A 471 7.26 -1.41 -24.29
CA ILE A 471 7.09 -0.46 -25.40
C ILE A 471 8.42 -0.09 -26.08
N GLY A 472 9.53 -0.69 -25.66
CA GLY A 472 10.88 -0.34 -26.13
C GLY A 472 11.35 1.03 -25.63
N ARG A 473 12.40 1.57 -26.25
CA ARG A 473 12.90 2.91 -25.92
C ARG A 473 11.87 3.97 -26.35
N PRO A 474 11.53 4.95 -25.50
CA PRO A 474 10.68 6.07 -25.91
C PRO A 474 11.29 6.86 -27.08
N GLY A 475 10.48 7.13 -28.10
CA GLY A 475 10.85 7.92 -29.28
C GLY A 475 10.13 9.27 -29.36
N PHE A 476 8.96 9.41 -28.72
CA PHE A 476 8.23 10.67 -28.62
C PHE A 476 7.30 10.68 -27.41
N VAL A 477 7.19 11.84 -26.75
CA VAL A 477 6.30 12.07 -25.63
C VAL A 477 5.47 13.33 -25.86
N ASP A 478 4.16 13.24 -25.66
CA ASP A 478 3.24 14.38 -25.74
C ASP A 478 2.39 14.46 -24.48
N LEU A 479 2.41 15.61 -23.82
CA LEU A 479 1.57 15.86 -22.65
C LEU A 479 0.72 17.11 -22.85
N VAL A 480 -0.55 16.99 -22.50
CA VAL A 480 -1.55 18.04 -22.67
C VAL A 480 -2.31 18.24 -21.36
N PHE A 481 -2.53 19.49 -21.00
CA PHE A 481 -3.43 19.89 -19.91
C PHE A 481 -4.15 21.19 -20.26
N HIS A 482 -5.35 21.07 -20.82
CA HIS A 482 -6.20 22.20 -21.13
C HIS A 482 -7.44 22.19 -20.25
N ASN A 483 -7.73 23.32 -19.62
CA ASN A 483 -9.02 23.57 -18.99
C ASN A 483 -9.87 24.47 -19.90
N ALA A 484 -11.16 24.19 -19.99
CA ALA A 484 -12.14 25.08 -20.62
C ALA A 484 -12.54 26.27 -19.74
N TYR A 485 -12.00 26.31 -18.52
CA TYR A 485 -12.13 27.37 -17.54
C TYR A 485 -10.75 27.84 -17.08
N GLY A 486 -10.70 28.96 -16.37
CA GLY A 486 -9.51 29.49 -15.72
C GLY A 486 -9.70 29.59 -14.20
N PRO A 487 -8.64 29.95 -13.47
CA PRO A 487 -8.74 30.20 -12.03
C PRO A 487 -9.73 31.32 -11.71
N ASP A 488 -10.40 31.22 -10.57
CA ASP A 488 -11.40 32.16 -10.08
C ASP A 488 -10.80 33.30 -9.24
N LYS A 489 -9.59 33.11 -8.69
CA LYS A 489 -8.94 34.09 -7.82
C LYS A 489 -8.04 35.07 -8.60
N PRO A 490 -8.11 36.38 -8.33
CA PRO A 490 -7.33 37.39 -9.07
C PRO A 490 -5.80 37.20 -9.01
N TRP A 491 -5.27 36.64 -7.92
CA TRP A 491 -3.83 36.47 -7.74
C TRP A 491 -3.19 35.52 -8.75
N PHE A 492 -3.95 34.60 -9.38
CA PHE A 492 -3.44 33.75 -10.46
C PHE A 492 -3.04 34.55 -11.70
N TYR A 493 -3.67 35.71 -11.90
CA TYR A 493 -3.45 36.57 -13.07
C TYR A 493 -2.41 37.66 -12.83
N ASP A 494 -1.74 37.64 -11.67
CA ASP A 494 -0.66 38.55 -11.30
C ASP A 494 0.63 37.74 -11.13
N ARG A 495 1.53 37.87 -12.09
CA ARG A 495 2.82 37.14 -12.13
C ARG A 495 3.58 37.28 -10.82
N SER A 496 3.53 38.44 -10.15
CA SER A 496 4.24 38.66 -8.88
C SER A 496 3.71 37.77 -7.76
N GLN A 497 2.47 37.32 -7.85
CA GLN A 497 1.83 36.45 -6.88
C GLN A 497 1.85 34.98 -7.30
N SER A 498 1.61 34.67 -8.57
CA SER A 498 1.51 33.28 -9.07
C SER A 498 2.84 32.70 -9.56
N GLY A 499 3.78 33.55 -9.97
CA GLY A 499 4.99 33.15 -10.70
C GLY A 499 4.78 32.96 -12.20
N GLY A 500 3.53 32.97 -12.68
CA GLY A 500 3.18 32.73 -14.07
C GLY A 500 1.73 32.30 -14.26
N GLY A 501 1.35 31.96 -15.49
CA GLY A 501 -0.03 31.63 -15.83
C GLY A 501 -0.28 30.13 -15.86
N CYS A 502 -0.96 29.66 -16.91
CA CYS A 502 -1.30 28.25 -17.07
C CYS A 502 -0.08 27.32 -17.10
N LEU A 503 1.12 27.80 -17.47
CA LEU A 503 2.34 26.99 -17.46
C LEU A 503 2.79 26.70 -16.03
N THR A 504 2.76 27.70 -15.15
CA THR A 504 3.12 27.53 -13.74
C THR A 504 2.06 26.72 -12.99
N ASP A 505 0.78 26.93 -13.31
CA ASP A 505 -0.34 26.24 -12.67
C ASP A 505 -0.51 24.79 -13.16
N LEU A 506 -0.64 24.58 -14.47
CA LEU A 506 -0.93 23.26 -15.07
C LEU A 506 0.33 22.60 -15.61
N GLY A 507 1.19 23.38 -16.28
CA GLY A 507 2.40 22.87 -16.92
C GLY A 507 3.43 22.31 -15.92
N THR A 508 3.45 22.76 -14.67
CA THR A 508 4.25 22.14 -13.61
C THR A 508 3.96 20.64 -13.46
N HIS A 509 2.68 20.24 -13.55
CA HIS A 509 2.31 18.83 -13.54
C HIS A 509 2.78 18.08 -14.80
N LEU A 510 2.79 18.74 -15.95
CA LEU A 510 3.24 18.13 -17.21
C LEU A 510 4.74 17.90 -17.23
N VAL A 511 5.53 18.91 -16.84
CA VAL A 511 7.00 18.79 -16.71
C VAL A 511 7.33 17.70 -15.69
N ASP A 512 6.69 17.74 -14.54
CA ASP A 512 6.85 16.75 -13.49
C ASP A 512 6.55 15.33 -13.96
N LEU A 513 5.39 15.12 -14.58
CA LEU A 513 4.95 13.82 -15.06
C LEU A 513 5.85 13.32 -16.19
N ALA A 514 6.30 14.19 -17.09
CA ALA A 514 7.24 13.81 -18.16
C ALA A 514 8.57 13.32 -17.58
N MET A 515 9.17 14.10 -16.67
CA MET A 515 10.42 13.72 -16.03
C MET A 515 10.25 12.44 -15.22
N TRP A 516 9.18 12.33 -14.42
CA TRP A 516 8.92 11.12 -13.65
C TRP A 516 8.69 9.91 -14.56
N LEU A 517 7.88 9.99 -15.61
CA LEU A 517 7.63 8.83 -16.48
C LEU A 517 8.90 8.34 -17.20
N LEU A 518 9.79 9.27 -17.57
CA LEU A 518 11.04 8.98 -18.28
C LEU A 518 12.22 8.66 -17.35
N ASP A 519 11.98 8.48 -16.06
CA ASP A 519 13.01 8.20 -15.04
C ASP A 519 14.04 9.33 -14.85
N TRP A 520 13.53 10.55 -14.72
CA TRP A 520 14.27 11.76 -14.36
C TRP A 520 15.43 12.15 -15.29
N PRO A 521 15.21 12.20 -16.63
CA PRO A 521 16.23 12.68 -17.55
C PRO A 521 16.44 14.20 -17.38
N GLU A 522 17.61 14.68 -17.80
CA GLU A 522 17.78 16.10 -18.06
C GLU A 522 16.92 16.51 -19.26
N LEU A 523 16.13 17.58 -19.10
CA LEU A 523 15.30 18.14 -20.18
C LEU A 523 15.83 19.50 -20.59
N LYS A 524 16.11 19.64 -21.88
CA LYS A 524 16.50 20.92 -22.50
C LYS A 524 15.32 21.51 -23.25
N VAL A 525 15.00 22.78 -23.00
CA VAL A 525 13.98 23.49 -23.78
C VAL A 525 14.54 23.90 -25.14
N LEU A 526 13.89 23.47 -26.22
CA LEU A 526 14.29 23.81 -27.60
C LEU A 526 13.50 24.99 -28.16
N SER A 527 12.21 25.09 -27.82
CA SER A 527 11.35 26.20 -28.22
C SER A 527 10.16 26.33 -27.27
N ALA A 528 9.66 27.55 -27.12
CA ALA A 528 8.51 27.87 -26.27
C ALA A 528 7.67 29.00 -26.89
N GLN A 529 6.35 28.94 -26.72
CA GLN A 529 5.44 30.02 -27.06
C GLN A 529 4.41 30.19 -25.95
N LEU A 530 4.33 31.41 -25.41
CA LEU A 530 3.39 31.79 -24.36
C LEU A 530 2.44 32.86 -24.91
N ARG A 531 1.14 32.68 -24.71
CA ARG A 531 0.10 33.56 -25.25
C ARG A 531 -0.92 33.95 -24.19
N CYS A 532 -1.50 35.13 -24.34
CA CYS A 532 -2.65 35.61 -23.57
C CYS A 532 -3.67 36.18 -24.56
N GLY A 533 -4.92 35.70 -24.52
CA GLY A 533 -5.97 36.12 -25.45
C GLY A 533 -5.61 35.88 -26.92
N GLY A 534 -4.77 34.88 -27.20
CA GLY A 534 -4.29 34.57 -28.54
C GLY A 534 -3.16 35.48 -29.06
N ALA A 535 -2.67 36.46 -28.31
CA ALA A 535 -1.48 37.25 -28.64
C ALA A 535 -0.25 36.77 -27.85
N PRO A 536 0.99 36.96 -28.33
CA PRO A 536 2.18 36.68 -27.52
C PRO A 536 2.15 37.49 -26.21
N VAL A 537 2.54 36.86 -25.10
CA VAL A 537 2.63 37.57 -23.81
C VAL A 537 3.70 38.65 -23.89
N SER A 538 3.37 39.88 -23.47
CA SER A 538 4.36 40.92 -23.28
C SER A 538 5.18 40.65 -22.01
N GLY A 539 6.51 40.75 -22.10
CA GLY A 539 7.36 40.69 -20.92
C GLY A 539 7.15 41.86 -19.94
N GLU A 540 6.44 42.91 -20.36
CA GLU A 540 6.10 44.09 -19.56
C GLU A 540 4.89 43.86 -18.63
N GLY A 541 4.98 44.37 -17.40
CA GLY A 541 3.93 44.27 -16.39
C GLY A 541 3.78 42.87 -15.78
N ASN A 542 2.72 42.69 -14.99
CA ASN A 542 2.48 41.45 -14.24
C ASN A 542 1.46 40.50 -14.92
N GLY A 543 1.11 40.73 -16.18
CA GLY A 543 0.21 39.83 -16.91
C GLY A 543 0.81 38.43 -17.10
N VAL A 544 -0.04 37.43 -17.27
CA VAL A 544 0.35 36.02 -17.40
C VAL A 544 -0.26 35.38 -18.64
N GLU A 545 0.27 34.23 -19.06
CA GLU A 545 -0.19 33.45 -20.19
C GLU A 545 -1.43 32.59 -19.86
N ASP A 546 -2.40 32.55 -20.79
CA ASP A 546 -3.53 31.62 -20.75
C ASP A 546 -3.31 30.40 -21.66
N PHE A 547 -2.25 30.40 -22.46
CA PHE A 547 -1.83 29.28 -23.31
C PHE A 547 -0.31 29.19 -23.37
N ALA A 548 0.22 27.98 -23.22
CA ALA A 548 1.63 27.67 -23.33
C ALA A 548 1.86 26.39 -24.13
N VAL A 549 2.85 26.41 -25.02
CA VAL A 549 3.39 25.23 -25.68
C VAL A 549 4.91 25.28 -25.66
N ALA A 550 5.54 24.16 -25.34
CA ALA A 550 6.98 24.03 -25.38
C ALA A 550 7.40 22.67 -25.96
N THR A 551 8.51 22.67 -26.69
CA THR A 551 9.20 21.46 -27.13
C THR A 551 10.52 21.35 -26.36
N LEU A 552 10.67 20.25 -25.67
CA LEU A 552 11.86 19.87 -24.91
C LEU A 552 12.51 18.63 -25.54
N GLU A 553 13.73 18.36 -25.14
CA GLU A 553 14.50 17.20 -25.59
C GLU A 553 15.27 16.61 -24.41
N THR A 554 15.26 15.27 -24.29
CA THR A 554 16.11 14.58 -23.32
C THR A 554 17.58 14.57 -23.77
N ALA A 555 18.51 14.28 -22.87
CA ALA A 555 19.93 14.11 -23.22
C ALA A 555 20.17 13.07 -24.33
N GLU A 556 19.29 12.07 -24.45
CA GLU A 556 19.35 11.01 -25.45
C GLU A 556 18.63 11.38 -26.77
N GLY A 557 18.12 12.61 -26.90
CA GLY A 557 17.47 13.11 -28.11
C GLY A 557 16.00 12.72 -28.25
N VAL A 558 15.31 12.39 -27.16
CA VAL A 558 13.87 12.08 -27.20
C VAL A 558 13.06 13.39 -27.15
N PRO A 559 12.28 13.73 -28.18
CA PRO A 559 11.42 14.92 -28.15
C PRO A 559 10.25 14.75 -27.18
N VAL A 560 10.05 15.77 -26.34
CA VAL A 560 8.95 15.88 -25.39
C VAL A 560 8.19 17.17 -25.70
N ARG A 561 6.88 17.09 -25.92
CA ARG A 561 6.02 18.26 -26.07
C ARG A 561 5.12 18.41 -24.85
N ILE A 562 5.04 19.63 -24.32
CA ILE A 562 4.04 20.01 -23.31
C ILE A 562 3.16 21.12 -23.87
N CYS A 563 1.86 21.03 -23.62
CA CYS A 563 0.88 22.02 -24.03
C CYS A 563 -0.16 22.20 -22.93
N CYS A 564 -0.37 23.43 -22.46
CA CYS A 564 -1.37 23.70 -21.44
C CYS A 564 -2.08 25.03 -21.66
N SER A 565 -3.30 25.16 -21.11
CA SER A 565 -4.07 26.39 -21.22
C SER A 565 -5.20 26.50 -20.20
N TRP A 566 -5.62 27.74 -19.97
CA TRP A 566 -6.88 28.10 -19.36
C TRP A 566 -7.88 28.55 -20.43
N ASN A 567 -9.18 28.47 -20.14
CA ASN A 567 -10.27 28.99 -20.98
C ASN A 567 -10.26 28.48 -22.44
N LEU A 568 -9.68 27.32 -22.72
CA LEU A 568 -9.62 26.78 -24.07
C LEU A 568 -10.99 26.20 -24.46
N PRO A 569 -11.59 26.57 -25.61
CA PRO A 569 -12.88 26.04 -26.02
C PRO A 569 -12.78 24.58 -26.51
N ALA A 570 -12.56 23.64 -25.58
CA ALA A 570 -12.26 22.24 -25.84
C ALA A 570 -13.50 21.35 -26.03
N GLY A 571 -14.72 21.89 -25.85
CA GLY A 571 -15.97 21.14 -25.94
C GLY A 571 -16.24 20.18 -24.76
N GLN A 572 -15.39 20.24 -23.72
CA GLN A 572 -15.47 19.49 -22.47
C GLN A 572 -14.70 20.25 -21.39
N ASP A 573 -14.87 19.90 -20.13
CA ASP A 573 -14.32 20.66 -18.99
C ASP A 573 -12.78 20.68 -18.98
N ALA A 574 -12.16 19.51 -19.16
CA ALA A 574 -10.71 19.38 -19.22
C ALA A 574 -10.24 18.36 -20.28
N LEU A 575 -9.08 18.61 -20.88
CA LEU A 575 -8.32 17.66 -21.70
C LEU A 575 -6.99 17.40 -21.03
N ILE A 576 -6.81 16.20 -20.48
CA ILE A 576 -5.61 15.84 -19.72
C ILE A 576 -5.09 14.52 -20.26
N SER A 577 -3.85 14.53 -20.77
CA SER A 577 -3.25 13.32 -21.33
C SER A 577 -1.74 13.33 -21.27
N ALA A 578 -1.16 12.14 -21.17
CA ALA A 578 0.25 11.85 -21.42
C ALA A 578 0.32 10.66 -22.39
N GLU A 579 0.95 10.85 -23.53
CA GLU A 579 1.12 9.84 -24.57
C GLU A 579 2.60 9.61 -24.84
N ILE A 580 3.01 8.33 -24.81
CA ILE A 580 4.39 7.92 -25.03
C ILE A 580 4.40 6.86 -26.12
N TYR A 581 5.22 7.09 -27.15
CA TYR A 581 5.42 6.17 -28.25
C TYR A 581 6.87 5.74 -28.28
N GLY A 582 7.11 4.44 -28.18
CA GLY A 582 8.43 3.81 -28.23
C GLY A 582 8.60 2.92 -29.45
N GLU A 583 9.77 2.29 -29.54
CA GLU A 583 10.18 1.44 -30.66
C GLU A 583 9.26 0.22 -30.87
N ALA A 584 8.68 -0.32 -29.79
CA ALA A 584 7.93 -1.57 -29.80
C ALA A 584 6.44 -1.40 -29.45
N GLY A 585 5.98 -0.19 -29.15
CA GLY A 585 4.59 0.08 -28.79
C GLY A 585 4.38 1.48 -28.26
N GLY A 586 3.21 1.73 -27.69
CA GLY A 586 2.91 2.99 -27.01
C GLY A 586 2.16 2.75 -25.72
N ALA A 587 2.09 3.79 -24.89
CA ALA A 587 1.27 3.79 -23.70
C ALA A 587 0.71 5.20 -23.46
N SER A 588 -0.47 5.27 -22.86
CA SER A 588 -1.13 6.56 -22.62
C SER A 588 -1.85 6.58 -21.30
N LEU A 589 -1.90 7.76 -20.69
CA LEU A 589 -2.86 8.17 -19.68
C LEU A 589 -3.76 9.22 -20.29
N ARG A 590 -5.08 9.09 -20.12
CA ARG A 590 -6.06 10.10 -20.57
C ARG A 590 -7.20 10.24 -19.57
N ASN A 591 -7.71 11.45 -19.42
CA ASN A 591 -8.93 11.65 -18.66
C ASN A 591 -10.17 11.15 -19.42
N VAL A 592 -11.20 10.74 -18.68
CA VAL A 592 -12.42 10.14 -19.22
C VAL A 592 -13.53 11.18 -19.27
N GLY A 593 -14.13 11.38 -20.45
CA GLY A 593 -15.31 12.22 -20.62
C GLY A 593 -15.15 13.68 -20.19
N GLY A 594 -13.93 14.22 -20.24
CA GLY A 594 -13.62 15.58 -19.79
C GLY A 594 -13.43 15.73 -18.27
N SER A 595 -13.51 14.64 -17.51
CA SER A 595 -13.38 14.67 -16.05
C SER A 595 -12.00 15.15 -15.60
N PHE A 596 -11.93 15.90 -14.51
CA PHE A 596 -10.68 16.24 -13.85
C PHE A 596 -10.14 15.10 -12.97
N TYR A 597 -11.02 14.15 -12.59
CA TYR A 597 -10.73 13.13 -11.58
C TYR A 597 -10.54 11.73 -12.17
N ASP A 598 -11.16 11.46 -13.32
CA ASP A 598 -11.23 10.11 -13.85
C ASP A 598 -10.21 9.91 -14.95
N PHE A 599 -9.27 8.98 -14.73
CA PHE A 599 -8.21 8.64 -15.68
C PHE A 599 -8.24 7.17 -16.05
N GLU A 600 -8.01 6.88 -17.32
CA GLU A 600 -7.66 5.55 -17.80
C GLU A 600 -6.20 5.51 -18.28
N ALA A 601 -5.58 4.34 -18.14
CA ALA A 601 -4.29 4.05 -18.75
C ALA A 601 -4.42 2.90 -19.74
N ARG A 602 -3.73 3.00 -20.87
CA ARG A 602 -3.74 1.99 -21.95
C ARG A 602 -2.35 1.70 -22.47
N ARG A 603 -2.11 0.44 -22.83
CA ARG A 603 -0.98 0.02 -23.69
C ARG A 603 -1.47 -0.09 -25.13
N MET A 604 -0.62 0.27 -26.07
CA MET A 604 -0.88 0.24 -27.51
C MET A 604 0.18 -0.63 -28.20
N ASP A 605 -0.27 -1.55 -29.04
CA ASP A 605 0.58 -2.43 -29.86
C ASP A 605 0.01 -2.46 -31.28
N GLY A 606 0.65 -1.72 -32.19
CA GLY A 606 0.14 -1.48 -33.54
C GLY A 606 -1.28 -0.92 -33.53
N CYS A 607 -2.25 -1.70 -34.01
CA CYS A 607 -3.67 -1.33 -34.04
C CYS A 607 -4.48 -1.82 -32.83
N ARG A 608 -3.84 -2.42 -31.82
CA ARG A 608 -4.50 -2.96 -30.62
C ARG A 608 -4.27 -2.04 -29.43
N SER A 609 -5.25 -2.00 -28.54
CA SER A 609 -5.16 -1.32 -27.25
C SER A 609 -5.61 -2.24 -26.13
N GLU A 610 -4.85 -2.27 -25.05
CA GLU A 610 -5.15 -2.97 -23.80
C GLU A 610 -5.35 -1.94 -22.69
N LEU A 611 -6.40 -2.11 -21.89
CA LEU A 611 -6.69 -1.28 -20.73
C LEU A 611 -5.83 -1.76 -19.54
N LEU A 612 -5.10 -0.85 -18.92
CA LEU A 612 -4.22 -1.11 -17.78
C LEU A 612 -4.84 -0.68 -16.45
N SER A 613 -5.63 0.39 -16.50
CA SER A 613 -6.32 0.96 -15.35
C SER A 613 -7.52 1.76 -15.82
N SER A 614 -8.59 1.75 -15.04
CA SER A 614 -9.79 2.55 -15.28
C SER A 614 -10.37 3.09 -13.97
N PRO A 615 -11.17 4.17 -14.03
CA PRO A 615 -11.93 4.67 -12.89
C PRO A 615 -12.93 3.63 -12.33
N PRO A 616 -13.43 3.81 -11.08
CA PRO A 616 -13.18 4.94 -10.18
C PRO A 616 -11.81 4.84 -9.48
N ASP A 617 -11.19 6.00 -9.23
CA ASP A 617 -9.88 6.08 -8.56
C ASP A 617 -9.86 7.22 -7.53
N ALA A 618 -9.96 6.90 -6.23
CA ALA A 618 -9.94 7.91 -5.17
C ALA A 618 -8.50 8.39 -4.86
N TRP A 619 -7.89 9.15 -5.79
CA TRP A 619 -6.49 9.55 -5.70
C TRP A 619 -6.25 10.94 -5.10
N GLY A 620 -7.28 11.78 -4.98
CA GLY A 620 -7.15 13.19 -4.59
C GLY A 620 -6.34 13.43 -3.30
N GLY A 621 -6.43 12.57 -2.29
CA GLY A 621 -5.67 12.69 -1.05
C GLY A 621 -4.35 11.89 -0.99
N ARG A 622 -4.04 11.07 -1.99
CA ARG A 622 -2.98 10.05 -1.88
C ARG A 622 -1.57 10.61 -1.73
N ALA A 623 -1.26 11.75 -2.35
CA ALA A 623 0.04 12.39 -2.20
C ALA A 623 0.28 12.83 -0.75
N ALA A 624 -0.72 13.46 -0.12
CA ALA A 624 -0.65 13.86 1.28
C ALA A 624 -0.59 12.65 2.23
N LEU A 625 -1.34 11.58 1.92
CA LEU A 625 -1.32 10.34 2.72
C LEU A 625 0.02 9.59 2.61
N ASP A 626 0.65 9.59 1.44
CA ASP A 626 2.01 9.05 1.26
C ASP A 626 3.03 9.83 2.10
N TRP A 627 2.98 11.16 2.04
CA TRP A 627 3.82 12.03 2.85
C TRP A 627 3.60 11.80 4.35
N LEU A 628 2.34 11.71 4.81
CA LEU A 628 2.02 11.40 6.21
C LEU A 628 2.57 10.03 6.62
N GLY A 629 2.49 9.03 5.74
CA GLY A 629 3.04 7.70 5.97
C GLY A 629 4.56 7.72 6.20
N ARG A 630 5.30 8.50 5.40
CA ARG A 630 6.75 8.73 5.60
C ARG A 630 7.05 9.53 6.86
N LEU A 631 6.27 10.57 7.14
CA LEU A 631 6.41 11.38 8.36
C LEU A 631 6.23 10.53 9.63
N SER A 632 5.24 9.63 9.62
CA SER A 632 4.91 8.73 10.74
C SER A 632 6.03 7.72 11.05
N GLN A 633 6.93 7.48 10.09
CA GLN A 633 8.10 6.61 10.22
C GLN A 633 9.35 7.37 10.65
N GLY A 634 9.23 8.66 11.00
CA GLY A 634 10.35 9.51 11.37
C GLY A 634 11.14 10.06 10.16
N GLY A 635 10.48 10.24 9.02
CA GLY A 635 11.10 10.70 7.77
C GLY A 635 11.89 12.00 7.92
N GLY A 636 13.20 11.93 7.70
CA GLY A 636 14.11 13.08 7.58
C GLY A 636 14.17 13.61 6.14
N TYR A 637 15.26 14.29 5.79
CA TYR A 637 15.47 14.78 4.43
C TYR A 637 15.53 13.63 3.41
N ASP A 638 14.76 13.77 2.33
CA ASP A 638 14.71 12.84 1.21
C ASP A 638 15.43 13.44 0.00
N PRO A 639 16.55 12.89 -0.48
CA PRO A 639 17.25 13.38 -1.67
C PRO A 639 16.40 13.47 -2.93
N ALA A 640 15.29 12.71 -3.03
CA ALA A 640 14.37 12.79 -4.16
C ALA A 640 13.72 14.18 -4.30
N CYS A 641 13.68 15.00 -3.24
CA CYS A 641 13.14 16.36 -3.33
C CYS A 641 14.02 17.31 -4.18
N GLU A 642 15.28 16.95 -4.47
CA GLU A 642 16.13 17.70 -5.41
C GLU A 642 15.53 17.74 -6.83
N HIS A 643 14.72 16.74 -7.19
CA HIS A 643 14.02 16.74 -8.46
C HIS A 643 13.01 17.89 -8.60
N LEU A 644 12.51 18.45 -7.49
CA LEU A 644 11.63 19.62 -7.52
C LEU A 644 12.36 20.85 -8.09
N VAL A 645 13.67 20.97 -7.84
CA VAL A 645 14.51 22.01 -8.43
C VAL A 645 14.59 21.82 -9.94
N ALA A 646 14.76 20.57 -10.41
CA ALA A 646 14.86 20.28 -11.83
C ALA A 646 13.56 20.61 -12.57
N VAL A 647 12.40 20.28 -12.00
CA VAL A 647 11.09 20.68 -12.55
C VAL A 647 10.97 22.19 -12.65
N ALA A 648 11.32 22.93 -11.58
CA ALA A 648 11.28 24.39 -11.59
C ALA A 648 12.27 25.00 -12.60
N GLN A 649 13.46 24.42 -12.76
CA GLN A 649 14.45 24.87 -13.75
C GLN A 649 13.94 24.72 -15.18
N VAL A 650 13.22 23.64 -15.48
CA VAL A 650 12.62 23.45 -16.80
C VAL A 650 11.53 24.50 -17.06
N LEU A 651 10.66 24.78 -16.09
CA LEU A 651 9.68 25.86 -16.20
C LEU A 651 10.36 27.21 -16.43
N ASP A 652 11.43 27.49 -15.67
CA ASP A 652 12.20 28.72 -15.81
C ASP A 652 12.77 28.88 -17.23
N GLN A 653 13.35 27.80 -17.79
CA GLN A 653 13.87 27.78 -19.16
C GLN A 653 12.77 27.97 -20.21
N VAL A 654 11.54 27.50 -19.97
CA VAL A 654 10.42 27.71 -20.90
C VAL A 654 10.05 29.19 -20.97
N TYR A 655 9.97 29.88 -19.83
CA TYR A 655 9.73 31.33 -19.80
C TYR A 655 10.87 32.11 -20.47
N GLU A 656 12.13 31.78 -20.15
CA GLU A 656 13.31 32.40 -20.76
C GLU A 656 13.32 32.22 -22.29
N THR A 657 13.04 31.01 -22.77
CA THR A 657 13.00 30.69 -24.20
C THR A 657 11.87 31.43 -24.92
N ALA A 658 10.75 31.69 -24.23
CA ALA A 658 9.64 32.47 -24.74
C ALA A 658 9.88 34.00 -24.69
N GLY A 659 10.99 34.46 -24.11
CA GLY A 659 11.30 35.87 -23.95
C GLY A 659 10.49 36.57 -22.87
N VAL A 660 9.94 35.83 -21.91
CA VAL A 660 9.20 36.38 -20.76
C VAL A 660 10.12 36.37 -19.54
N PRO A 661 10.41 37.54 -18.94
CA PRO A 661 11.31 37.62 -17.79
C PRO A 661 10.67 37.03 -16.53
N HIS A 662 11.52 36.39 -15.72
CA HIS A 662 11.24 36.02 -14.33
C HIS A 662 11.13 37.26 -13.45
N ASN A 663 10.34 37.17 -12.37
CA ASN A 663 10.25 38.23 -11.36
C ASN A 663 11.51 38.33 -10.50
#